data_AF-A0A2M7GN31-F1
#
_entry.id   AF-A0A2M7GN31-F1
#
_cell.length_a   1.000
_cell.length_b   1.000
_cell.length_c   1.000
_cell.angle_alpha   90.00
_cell.angle_beta   90.00
_cell.angle_gamma   90.00
#
_symmetry.space_group_name_H-M   'P 1'
#
loop_
_entity.id
_entity.type
_entity.pdbx_description
1 polymer ?
#
loop_
_entity_poly.entity_id
_entity_poly.type
_entity_poly.pdbx_seq_one_letter_code
_entity_poly.pdbx_strand_id
1 'polypeptide(L)'
;MKRLIVAGIAMAAVPAMALADDMFAGVSTVADSNGETRIMFESLNPEIMRMEAGERVSLNFGPGYEAELDRIGDQALGARVWVGRLAGQTIHNRVLLAQTNGFVFGRIQTEDGLWMIIPEANGHRIMQMPEGGERIQNRNDVLIPNYDLVVQEGREQAAEAGENTAEALAVGANGIVDIAVFYSQSFSARWGLATGGRVQYLMAVLDQALIDSDTGLRARLVHLDSVTLTDDAADQGVTLNNLSNNPNGDTPVTQDLSALRTAGETYGADLVAILQRSLTGQSSCGLAWGIGQPATNGVINANSARFGYSVTADWIADTDNPSGGFSFCSDVTFAHEIGHNLGFAHNVEDAGGTAGGGVRTYAHGHRVDCTFGTIMSYQSVAGVTCPAGAPNGVGEEAEALYFSNPDINLCPNGAACGIAATGQEQIASAQVDGPLTNDPADNARAAREESLNVVNFRSEAPRVVSSVLPITRSVTNGTTATAFATIINPAATGSTATGCGLRLAGATPAQFSYQTTTSANALTGTANTPVDIAAGAAQNFLFSVTSADEFVDGVGTPSFYPSNNNESDLFIEAFCGNRRSAEYTLGLNSLTFRSTAAGSADIVALATSGDPGRVNVPTTGNFVGVFAVAISNVGTAGTIEVSADTGGRTLALTNIEICPTDPNSGACTSPRAATQSLSVGADGTATFGIFVRGTGAAISNDPARNRVFVRFAEGGNAVGATSVAVRTE
;
A
#
# COMPACT_ATOMS: atom_id res chain seq x y z
N MET A 1 27.86 -41.47 -50.81
CA MET A 1 28.27 -40.71 -49.61
C MET A 1 27.31 -39.56 -49.40
N LYS A 2 26.36 -39.67 -48.48
CA LYS A 2 25.62 -38.54 -47.90
C LYS A 2 25.02 -39.02 -46.57
N ARG A 3 25.33 -38.25 -45.53
CA ARG A 3 25.13 -38.55 -44.10
C ARG A 3 23.65 -38.46 -43.74
N LEU A 4 23.15 -39.46 -43.00
CA LEU A 4 21.95 -39.34 -42.16
C LEU A 4 22.39 -38.68 -40.84
N ILE A 5 21.78 -37.56 -40.48
CA ILE A 5 21.86 -36.97 -39.13
C ILE A 5 20.49 -37.17 -38.51
N VAL A 6 20.46 -37.92 -37.41
CA VAL A 6 19.32 -38.06 -36.49
C VAL A 6 19.34 -36.83 -35.60
N ALA A 7 18.30 -36.01 -35.65
CA ALA A 7 18.04 -34.97 -34.65
C ALA A 7 16.94 -35.48 -33.71
N GLY A 8 17.32 -35.74 -32.46
CA GLY A 8 16.39 -36.10 -31.39
C GLY A 8 15.54 -34.90 -31.00
N ILE A 9 14.24 -35.12 -30.88
CA ILE A 9 13.28 -34.17 -30.32
C ILE A 9 13.49 -34.18 -28.81
N ALA A 10 14.01 -33.07 -28.27
CA ALA A 10 13.97 -32.79 -26.85
C ALA A 10 12.52 -32.41 -26.48
N MET A 11 11.80 -33.30 -25.81
CA MET A 11 10.61 -32.91 -25.06
C MET A 11 11.08 -32.09 -23.86
N ALA A 12 10.93 -30.77 -23.95
CA ALA A 12 11.00 -29.92 -22.78
C ALA A 12 9.76 -30.23 -21.92
N ALA A 13 9.98 -30.88 -20.78
CA ALA A 13 8.98 -30.97 -19.73
C ALA A 13 8.75 -29.55 -19.20
N VAL A 14 7.60 -28.97 -19.52
CA VAL A 14 7.09 -27.78 -18.83
C VAL A 14 6.74 -28.24 -17.42
N PRO A 15 7.26 -27.63 -16.34
CA PRO A 15 6.78 -27.94 -15.01
C PRO A 15 5.34 -27.42 -14.92
N ALA A 16 4.39 -28.31 -14.67
CA ALA A 16 3.05 -27.93 -14.26
C ALA A 16 3.16 -27.33 -12.85
N MET A 17 3.28 -26.00 -12.77
CA MET A 17 3.03 -25.25 -11.54
C MET A 17 1.52 -25.13 -11.37
N ALA A 18 1.03 -25.40 -10.16
CA ALA A 18 -0.37 -25.26 -9.82
C ALA A 18 -0.75 -23.78 -9.90
N LEU A 19 -1.66 -23.45 -10.82
CA LEU A 19 -2.23 -22.12 -10.98
C LEU A 19 -3.29 -21.90 -9.88
N ALA A 20 -3.42 -20.68 -9.38
CA ALA A 20 -4.66 -20.30 -8.70
C ALA A 20 -5.76 -20.28 -9.77
N ASP A 21 -6.69 -21.24 -9.73
CA ASP A 21 -7.80 -21.24 -10.67
C ASP A 21 -8.70 -20.00 -10.44
N ASP A 22 -8.90 -19.61 -9.17
CA ASP A 22 -9.79 -18.52 -8.74
C ASP A 22 -9.08 -17.48 -7.85
N MET A 23 -9.41 -16.21 -8.04
CA MET A 23 -8.85 -15.05 -7.32
C MET A 23 -9.42 -14.93 -5.90
N PHE A 24 -10.73 -15.08 -5.76
CA PHE A 24 -11.43 -14.91 -4.48
C PHE A 24 -11.85 -16.25 -3.90
N ALA A 25 -11.60 -16.48 -2.62
CA ALA A 25 -12.06 -17.66 -1.89
C ALA A 25 -13.45 -17.41 -1.28
N GLY A 26 -14.30 -18.44 -1.28
CA GLY A 26 -15.61 -18.37 -0.61
C GLY A 26 -16.60 -17.42 -1.28
N VAL A 27 -16.53 -17.23 -2.61
CA VAL A 27 -17.47 -16.35 -3.32
C VAL A 27 -18.90 -16.84 -3.14
N SER A 28 -19.77 -15.94 -2.69
CA SER A 28 -21.18 -16.20 -2.48
C SER A 28 -22.02 -15.00 -2.89
N THR A 29 -23.28 -15.27 -3.21
CA THR A 29 -24.26 -14.25 -3.55
C THR A 29 -25.35 -14.27 -2.51
N VAL A 30 -25.49 -13.17 -1.77
CA VAL A 30 -26.38 -13.06 -0.61
C VAL A 30 -27.39 -11.95 -0.86
N ALA A 31 -28.68 -12.20 -0.59
CA ALA A 31 -29.68 -11.14 -0.58
C ALA A 31 -29.60 -10.36 0.73
N ASP A 32 -29.56 -9.04 0.65
CA ASP A 32 -29.59 -8.18 1.84
C ASP A 32 -31.01 -8.00 2.39
N SER A 33 -31.14 -7.26 3.49
CA SER A 33 -32.42 -7.01 4.16
C SER A 33 -33.45 -6.28 3.28
N ASN A 34 -33.01 -5.63 2.20
CA ASN A 34 -33.84 -4.92 1.24
C ASN A 34 -34.12 -5.76 -0.01
N GLY A 35 -33.59 -6.99 -0.09
CA GLY A 35 -33.71 -7.88 -1.25
C GLY A 35 -32.69 -7.59 -2.36
N GLU A 36 -31.72 -6.71 -2.13
CA GLU A 36 -30.65 -6.43 -3.08
C GLU A 36 -29.60 -7.54 -3.02
N THR A 37 -29.08 -7.93 -4.18
CA THR A 37 -28.11 -9.00 -4.29
C THR A 37 -26.69 -8.48 -4.07
N ARG A 38 -25.94 -9.09 -3.14
CA ARG A 38 -24.56 -8.73 -2.79
C ARG A 38 -23.63 -9.88 -3.13
N ILE A 39 -22.54 -9.58 -3.83
CA ILE A 39 -21.46 -10.52 -4.09
C ILE A 39 -20.46 -10.38 -2.95
N MET A 40 -20.28 -11.45 -2.19
CA MET A 40 -19.38 -11.53 -1.04
C MET A 40 -18.27 -12.53 -1.31
N PHE A 41 -17.11 -12.34 -0.69
CA PHE A 41 -16.07 -13.35 -0.61
C PHE A 41 -15.39 -13.30 0.75
N GLU A 42 -14.74 -14.40 1.14
CA GLU A 42 -14.12 -14.53 2.46
C GLU A 42 -12.74 -13.86 2.45
N SER A 43 -11.85 -14.29 1.55
CA SER A 43 -10.49 -13.74 1.39
C SER A 43 -9.98 -13.88 -0.05
N LEU A 44 -8.79 -13.33 -0.33
CA LEU A 44 -8.07 -13.67 -1.55
C LEU A 44 -7.54 -15.10 -1.44
N ASN A 45 -7.48 -15.81 -2.56
CA ASN A 45 -6.82 -17.10 -2.57
C ASN A 45 -5.32 -16.92 -2.23
N PRO A 46 -4.73 -17.72 -1.33
CA PRO A 46 -3.36 -17.52 -0.84
C PRO A 46 -2.26 -17.42 -1.90
N GLU A 47 -2.47 -18.02 -3.08
CA GLU A 47 -1.48 -18.03 -4.17
C GLU A 47 -1.49 -16.72 -4.99
N ILE A 48 -2.52 -15.87 -4.87
CA ILE A 48 -2.66 -14.65 -5.67
C ILE A 48 -1.50 -13.68 -5.46
N MET A 49 -1.04 -13.53 -4.21
CA MET A 49 0.09 -12.66 -3.88
C MET A 49 1.47 -13.33 -4.09
N ARG A 50 1.50 -14.46 -4.81
CA ARG A 50 2.72 -15.18 -5.24
C ARG A 50 2.83 -15.36 -6.75
N MET A 51 1.81 -14.93 -7.48
CA MET A 51 1.80 -15.05 -8.92
C MET A 51 3.00 -14.31 -9.54
N GLU A 52 3.47 -14.82 -10.66
CA GLU A 52 4.51 -14.19 -11.48
C GLU A 52 3.89 -13.41 -12.63
N ALA A 53 4.58 -12.36 -13.10
CA ALA A 53 4.07 -11.51 -14.18
C ALA A 53 3.73 -12.33 -15.44
N GLY A 54 2.54 -12.10 -15.99
CA GLY A 54 1.97 -12.83 -17.13
C GLY A 54 1.12 -14.04 -16.74
N GLU A 55 1.12 -14.48 -15.48
CA GLU A 55 0.19 -15.51 -15.01
C GLU A 55 -1.26 -14.99 -14.98
N ARG A 56 -2.20 -15.91 -15.15
CA ARG A 56 -3.63 -15.61 -15.24
C ARG A 56 -4.41 -16.26 -14.11
N VAL A 57 -5.55 -15.64 -13.79
CA VAL A 57 -6.45 -16.11 -12.75
C VAL A 57 -7.91 -15.74 -13.09
N SER A 58 -8.86 -16.62 -12.77
CA SER A 58 -10.28 -16.31 -12.82
C SER A 58 -10.64 -15.30 -11.73
N LEU A 59 -11.32 -14.22 -12.08
CA LEU A 59 -11.92 -13.32 -11.09
C LEU A 59 -13.13 -13.96 -10.40
N ASN A 60 -13.65 -15.08 -10.91
CA ASN A 60 -14.68 -15.91 -10.28
C ASN A 60 -15.92 -15.18 -9.70
N PHE A 61 -16.25 -14.02 -10.26
CA PHE A 61 -17.51 -13.30 -10.09
C PHE A 61 -18.01 -12.77 -11.44
N GLY A 62 -19.25 -12.30 -11.47
CA GLY A 62 -19.86 -11.72 -12.68
C GLY A 62 -19.96 -12.75 -13.82
N PRO A 63 -19.75 -12.36 -15.08
CA PRO A 63 -19.81 -13.26 -16.23
C PRO A 63 -18.61 -14.23 -16.36
N GLY A 64 -17.67 -14.23 -15.41
CA GLY A 64 -16.47 -15.07 -15.46
C GLY A 64 -15.29 -14.39 -16.16
N TYR A 65 -14.84 -13.26 -15.62
CA TYR A 65 -13.66 -12.55 -16.10
C TYR A 65 -12.36 -13.31 -15.77
N GLU A 66 -11.35 -13.18 -16.62
CA GLU A 66 -9.97 -13.57 -16.31
C GLU A 66 -9.09 -12.31 -16.19
N ALA A 67 -8.17 -12.30 -15.23
CA ALA A 67 -7.16 -11.27 -15.09
C ALA A 67 -5.75 -11.83 -15.32
N GLU A 68 -4.87 -11.02 -15.90
CA GLU A 68 -3.45 -11.30 -16.12
C GLU A 68 -2.62 -10.38 -15.21
N LEU A 69 -1.69 -10.95 -14.46
CA LEU A 69 -0.84 -10.20 -13.54
C LEU A 69 0.22 -9.39 -14.31
N ASP A 70 0.36 -8.11 -13.98
CA ASP A 70 1.48 -7.29 -14.46
C ASP A 70 2.59 -7.22 -13.41
N ARG A 71 2.27 -6.97 -12.12
CA ARG A 71 3.23 -6.99 -11.01
C ARG A 71 2.58 -7.07 -9.63
N ILE A 72 3.35 -7.57 -8.66
CA ILE A 72 3.07 -7.46 -7.23
C ILE A 72 4.12 -6.55 -6.59
N GLY A 73 3.70 -5.67 -5.67
CA GLY A 73 4.62 -4.81 -4.93
C GLY A 73 4.19 -4.63 -3.48
N ASP A 74 5.17 -4.46 -2.59
CA ASP A 74 4.92 -4.16 -1.18
C ASP A 74 5.10 -2.65 -0.92
N GLN A 75 4.17 -2.04 -0.20
CA GLN A 75 4.28 -0.67 0.29
C GLN A 75 5.04 -0.62 1.61
N ALA A 76 5.66 0.54 1.89
CA ALA A 76 6.51 0.74 3.06
C ALA A 76 5.80 0.50 4.41
N LEU A 77 4.47 0.66 4.48
CA LEU A 77 3.67 0.44 5.69
C LEU A 77 2.78 -0.83 5.61
N GLY A 78 3.12 -1.76 4.73
CA GLY A 78 2.68 -3.15 4.81
C GLY A 78 1.54 -3.59 3.90
N ALA A 79 1.02 -2.73 3.03
CA ALA A 79 0.12 -3.20 1.99
C ALA A 79 0.87 -3.98 0.91
N ARG A 80 0.34 -5.14 0.54
CA ARG A 80 0.74 -5.87 -0.68
C ARG A 80 -0.23 -5.51 -1.79
N VAL A 81 0.28 -5.04 -2.92
CA VAL A 81 -0.49 -4.54 -4.05
C VAL A 81 -0.35 -5.49 -5.22
N TRP A 82 -1.47 -6.03 -5.68
CA TRP A 82 -1.59 -6.83 -6.89
C TRP A 82 -2.08 -5.93 -8.02
N VAL A 83 -1.31 -5.83 -9.10
CA VAL A 83 -1.64 -5.02 -10.27
C VAL A 83 -1.66 -5.91 -11.50
N GLY A 84 -2.79 -5.94 -12.18
CA GLY A 84 -2.96 -6.63 -13.44
C GLY A 84 -3.99 -5.95 -14.31
N ARG A 85 -4.52 -6.68 -15.28
CA ARG A 85 -5.57 -6.22 -16.19
C ARG A 85 -6.42 -7.39 -16.61
N LEU A 86 -7.60 -7.14 -17.16
CA LEU A 86 -8.37 -8.22 -17.78
C LEU A 86 -7.55 -8.88 -18.91
N ALA A 87 -7.57 -10.21 -18.94
CA ALA A 87 -6.78 -10.99 -19.87
C ALA A 87 -7.17 -10.66 -21.32
N GLY A 88 -6.17 -10.42 -22.17
CA GLY A 88 -6.39 -10.02 -23.56
C GLY A 88 -6.86 -8.57 -23.75
N GLN A 89 -7.05 -7.81 -22.67
CA GLN A 89 -7.43 -6.40 -22.72
C GLN A 89 -6.21 -5.49 -22.51
N THR A 90 -6.41 -4.19 -22.73
CA THR A 90 -5.42 -3.16 -22.44
C THR A 90 -5.41 -2.81 -20.95
N ILE A 91 -4.48 -1.96 -20.53
CA ILE A 91 -4.43 -1.49 -19.16
C ILE A 91 -5.64 -0.65 -18.74
N HIS A 92 -6.50 -0.22 -19.67
CA HIS A 92 -7.77 0.43 -19.36
C HIS A 92 -8.61 -0.44 -18.41
N ASN A 93 -8.60 -1.75 -18.65
CA ASN A 93 -9.25 -2.75 -17.82
C ASN A 93 -8.39 -3.16 -16.62
N ARG A 94 -7.85 -2.15 -15.92
CA ARG A 94 -6.95 -2.30 -14.77
C ARG A 94 -7.65 -3.07 -13.65
N VAL A 95 -6.93 -4.01 -13.07
CA VAL A 95 -7.28 -4.70 -11.83
C VAL A 95 -6.23 -4.33 -10.81
N LEU A 96 -6.64 -3.65 -9.75
CA LEU A 96 -5.76 -3.17 -8.69
C LEU A 96 -6.34 -3.59 -7.34
N LEU A 97 -5.60 -4.43 -6.61
CA LEU A 97 -5.98 -4.89 -5.27
C LEU A 97 -4.88 -4.50 -4.28
N ALA A 98 -5.26 -4.04 -3.10
CA ALA A 98 -4.35 -3.83 -1.97
C ALA A 98 -4.84 -4.66 -0.79
N GLN A 99 -3.97 -5.56 -0.29
CA GLN A 99 -4.23 -6.34 0.91
C GLN A 99 -3.38 -5.81 2.06
N THR A 100 -3.98 -5.59 3.22
CA THR A 100 -3.29 -5.18 4.46
C THR A 100 -3.97 -5.81 5.66
N ASN A 101 -3.22 -6.51 6.51
CA ASN A 101 -3.76 -7.14 7.72
C ASN A 101 -5.00 -8.03 7.47
N GLY A 102 -5.06 -8.70 6.31
CA GLY A 102 -6.20 -9.53 5.89
C GLY A 102 -7.35 -8.77 5.20
N PHE A 103 -7.36 -7.43 5.26
CA PHE A 103 -8.35 -6.61 4.56
C PHE A 103 -7.95 -6.33 3.12
N VAL A 104 -8.90 -6.46 2.20
CA VAL A 104 -8.70 -6.23 0.77
C VAL A 104 -9.55 -5.03 0.34
N PHE A 105 -8.89 -4.07 -0.28
CA PHE A 105 -9.53 -3.03 -1.07
C PHE A 105 -9.12 -3.18 -2.53
N GLY A 106 -10.00 -2.80 -3.45
CA GLY A 106 -9.70 -2.98 -4.85
C GLY A 106 -10.61 -2.23 -5.79
N ARG A 107 -10.12 -2.08 -7.03
CA ARG A 107 -10.88 -1.66 -8.19
C ARG A 107 -10.60 -2.58 -9.36
N ILE A 108 -11.64 -2.93 -10.09
CA ILE A 108 -11.60 -3.82 -11.25
C ILE A 108 -12.42 -3.15 -12.36
N GLN A 109 -11.73 -2.66 -13.38
CA GLN A 109 -12.39 -2.06 -14.54
C GLN A 109 -12.74 -3.13 -15.57
N THR A 110 -14.02 -3.39 -15.73
CA THR A 110 -14.58 -4.35 -16.71
C THR A 110 -15.35 -3.61 -17.80
N GLU A 111 -15.82 -4.35 -18.81
CA GLU A 111 -16.65 -3.80 -19.89
C GLU A 111 -18.04 -3.39 -19.40
N ASP A 112 -18.55 -4.01 -18.32
CA ASP A 112 -19.86 -3.70 -17.71
C ASP A 112 -19.77 -2.63 -16.61
N GLY A 113 -18.59 -2.09 -16.32
CA GLY A 113 -18.40 -0.96 -15.40
C GLY A 113 -17.25 -1.12 -14.42
N LEU A 114 -17.20 -0.23 -13.43
CA LEU A 114 -16.20 -0.26 -12.37
C LEU A 114 -16.72 -1.07 -11.18
N TRP A 115 -16.02 -2.15 -10.85
CA TRP A 115 -16.26 -2.94 -9.65
C TRP A 115 -15.29 -2.55 -8.55
N MET A 116 -15.83 -2.29 -7.37
CA MET A 116 -15.10 -1.95 -6.15
C MET A 116 -15.09 -3.14 -5.20
N ILE A 117 -13.96 -3.31 -4.50
CA ILE A 117 -13.80 -4.27 -3.42
C ILE A 117 -13.62 -3.52 -2.11
N ILE A 118 -14.45 -3.85 -1.12
CA ILE A 118 -14.39 -3.26 0.21
C ILE A 118 -14.53 -4.33 1.30
N PRO A 119 -13.89 -4.17 2.47
CA PRO A 119 -14.17 -4.99 3.63
C PRO A 119 -15.56 -4.75 4.23
N GLU A 120 -16.15 -5.81 4.76
CA GLU A 120 -17.38 -5.79 5.57
C GLU A 120 -17.24 -6.73 6.79
N ALA A 121 -18.24 -6.76 7.67
CA ALA A 121 -18.14 -7.47 8.96
C ALA A 121 -17.82 -8.98 8.83
N ASN A 122 -18.20 -9.63 7.72
CA ASN A 122 -18.02 -11.08 7.51
C ASN A 122 -17.26 -11.39 6.20
N GLY A 123 -16.21 -10.63 5.89
CA GLY A 123 -15.39 -10.80 4.69
C GLY A 123 -15.36 -9.54 3.86
N HIS A 124 -15.61 -9.67 2.56
CA HIS A 124 -15.45 -8.60 1.59
C HIS A 124 -16.62 -8.57 0.62
N ARG A 125 -17.00 -7.37 0.20
CA ARG A 125 -18.03 -7.14 -0.82
C ARG A 125 -17.37 -6.72 -2.12
N ILE A 126 -17.85 -7.32 -3.21
CA ILE A 126 -17.61 -6.86 -4.59
C ILE A 126 -18.88 -6.16 -5.05
N MET A 127 -18.78 -4.90 -5.45
CA MET A 127 -19.93 -4.10 -5.84
C MET A 127 -19.60 -3.06 -6.90
N GLN A 128 -20.55 -2.80 -7.79
CA GLN A 128 -20.60 -1.54 -8.53
C GLN A 128 -21.31 -0.50 -7.65
N MET A 129 -21.09 0.78 -7.93
CA MET A 129 -21.92 1.82 -7.31
C MET A 129 -23.37 1.62 -7.78
N PRO A 130 -24.36 1.62 -6.87
CA PRO A 130 -25.75 1.44 -7.27
C PRO A 130 -26.22 2.51 -8.26
N GLU A 131 -27.18 2.13 -9.10
CA GLU A 131 -27.82 3.02 -10.07
C GLU A 131 -28.41 4.25 -9.35
N GLY A 132 -28.15 5.46 -9.86
CA GLY A 132 -28.55 6.71 -9.22
C GLY A 132 -27.58 7.26 -8.16
N GLY A 133 -26.42 6.60 -7.96
CA GLY A 133 -25.30 7.19 -7.22
C GLY A 133 -24.66 8.35 -7.99
N GLU A 134 -24.67 9.54 -7.41
CA GLU A 134 -24.07 10.73 -8.04
C GLU A 134 -22.67 11.02 -7.48
N ARG A 135 -21.68 11.12 -8.37
CA ARG A 135 -20.34 11.57 -7.96
C ARG A 135 -20.43 13.05 -7.61
N ILE A 136 -19.93 13.44 -6.43
CA ILE A 136 -19.83 14.85 -6.07
C ILE A 136 -18.74 15.48 -6.96
N GLN A 137 -19.09 16.56 -7.64
CA GLN A 137 -18.18 17.28 -8.54
C GLN A 137 -18.09 18.74 -8.10
N ASN A 138 -16.91 19.21 -7.70
CA ASN A 138 -16.69 20.61 -7.35
C ASN A 138 -15.46 21.16 -8.08
N ARG A 139 -15.71 21.89 -9.16
CA ARG A 139 -14.66 22.49 -10.02
C ARG A 139 -13.80 23.55 -9.31
N ASN A 140 -14.14 23.94 -8.09
CA ASN A 140 -13.37 24.86 -7.27
C ASN A 140 -12.66 24.12 -6.12
N ASP A 141 -12.01 23.00 -6.44
CA ASP A 141 -11.22 22.14 -5.55
C ASP A 141 -9.71 22.45 -5.55
N VAL A 142 -9.30 23.60 -6.11
CA VAL A 142 -7.93 24.10 -6.04
C VAL A 142 -7.84 25.50 -5.43
N LEU A 143 -6.92 25.67 -4.48
CA LEU A 143 -6.47 26.98 -4.00
C LEU A 143 -5.18 27.40 -4.71
N ILE A 144 -5.18 28.61 -5.27
CA ILE A 144 -4.02 29.14 -5.98
C ILE A 144 -3.03 29.78 -4.99
N PRO A 145 -1.76 29.35 -4.95
CA PRO A 145 -0.73 29.97 -4.14
C PRO A 145 -0.51 31.45 -4.47
N ASN A 146 -0.28 32.28 -3.46
CA ASN A 146 0.23 33.63 -3.70
C ASN A 146 1.70 33.56 -4.15
N TYR A 147 1.93 33.79 -5.45
CA TYR A 147 3.23 33.61 -6.10
C TYR A 147 4.30 34.60 -5.60
N ASP A 148 3.93 35.76 -5.05
CA ASP A 148 4.89 36.70 -4.45
C ASP A 148 5.63 36.08 -3.24
N LEU A 149 5.04 35.06 -2.59
CA LEU A 149 5.65 34.32 -1.48
C LEU A 149 6.67 33.27 -1.96
N VAL A 150 6.65 32.90 -3.25
CA VAL A 150 7.50 31.86 -3.85
C VAL A 150 8.69 32.46 -4.61
N VAL A 151 8.52 33.66 -5.17
CA VAL A 151 9.36 34.21 -6.26
C VAL A 151 10.53 35.10 -5.81
N GLN A 152 10.76 35.36 -4.52
CA GLN A 152 11.82 36.31 -4.13
C GLN A 152 13.27 35.85 -4.47
N GLU A 153 13.54 34.58 -4.77
CA GLU A 153 14.90 34.09 -5.07
C GLU A 153 15.04 33.15 -6.29
N GLY A 154 13.95 32.78 -6.99
CA GLY A 154 13.97 31.73 -8.02
C GLY A 154 14.09 32.17 -9.48
N ARG A 155 14.06 33.49 -9.76
CA ARG A 155 13.97 34.01 -11.14
C ARG A 155 15.23 33.80 -11.99
N GLU A 156 16.40 33.59 -11.37
CA GLU A 156 17.67 33.53 -12.10
C GLU A 156 18.01 32.11 -12.62
N GLN A 157 17.52 31.03 -11.98
CA GLN A 157 17.87 29.65 -12.38
C GLN A 157 16.96 29.05 -13.46
N ALA A 158 15.68 29.41 -13.50
CA ALA A 158 14.74 28.90 -14.52
C ALA A 158 15.02 29.45 -15.93
N ALA A 159 15.78 30.54 -16.04
CA ALA A 159 16.16 31.14 -17.33
C ALA A 159 17.38 30.46 -18.00
N GLU A 160 18.12 29.60 -17.28
CA GLU A 160 19.34 28.94 -17.78
C GLU A 160 19.14 27.48 -18.20
N ALA A 161 18.02 26.84 -17.83
CA ALA A 161 17.70 25.48 -18.25
C ALA A 161 17.14 25.50 -19.68
N GLY A 162 17.95 25.07 -20.65
CA GLY A 162 17.55 24.97 -22.06
C GLY A 162 16.35 24.05 -22.28
N GLU A 163 15.46 24.47 -23.18
CA GLU A 163 14.23 23.81 -23.59
C GLU A 163 14.52 22.51 -24.35
N ASN A 164 14.47 21.38 -23.66
CA ASN A 164 14.32 20.06 -24.27
C ASN A 164 13.00 19.46 -23.77
N THR A 165 12.13 19.05 -24.70
CA THR A 165 10.93 18.27 -24.37
C THR A 165 11.34 17.00 -23.64
N ALA A 166 10.86 16.81 -22.41
CA ALA A 166 11.25 15.63 -21.62
C ALA A 166 10.61 14.36 -22.21
N GLU A 167 11.46 13.49 -22.77
CA GLU A 167 11.09 12.16 -23.25
C GLU A 167 10.58 11.26 -22.11
N ALA A 168 9.93 10.15 -22.47
CA ALA A 168 9.58 9.06 -21.56
C ALA A 168 10.80 8.61 -20.74
N LEU A 169 10.60 8.34 -19.44
CA LEU A 169 11.68 7.98 -18.51
C LEU A 169 11.37 6.67 -17.79
N ALA A 170 12.43 6.01 -17.30
CA ALA A 170 12.24 4.84 -16.46
C ALA A 170 11.42 5.21 -15.20
N VAL A 171 10.53 4.30 -14.79
CA VAL A 171 9.65 4.47 -13.63
C VAL A 171 10.46 4.81 -12.37
N GLY A 172 10.12 5.92 -11.72
CA GLY A 172 10.81 6.42 -10.51
C GLY A 172 12.14 7.12 -10.77
N ALA A 173 12.57 7.30 -12.03
CA ALA A 173 13.79 8.04 -12.36
C ALA A 173 13.73 9.51 -11.94
N ASN A 174 12.52 10.08 -11.85
CA ASN A 174 12.28 11.43 -11.34
C ASN A 174 12.08 11.48 -9.82
N GLY A 175 12.32 10.36 -9.12
CA GLY A 175 12.23 10.27 -7.68
C GLY A 175 10.90 9.72 -7.17
N ILE A 176 10.75 9.76 -5.85
CA ILE A 176 9.60 9.27 -5.10
C ILE A 176 9.06 10.46 -4.30
N VAL A 177 7.79 10.79 -4.49
CA VAL A 177 7.06 11.76 -3.68
C VAL A 177 6.71 11.08 -2.36
N ASP A 178 7.34 11.54 -1.27
CA ASP A 178 7.08 11.02 0.07
C ASP A 178 5.86 11.74 0.68
N ILE A 179 4.84 10.97 1.10
CA ILE A 179 3.56 11.53 1.56
C ILE A 179 3.29 11.10 3.01
N ALA A 180 2.92 12.05 3.86
CA ALA A 180 2.34 11.79 5.17
C ALA A 180 0.83 11.94 5.08
N VAL A 181 0.08 10.90 5.48
CA VAL A 181 -1.37 10.91 5.45
C VAL A 181 -1.93 10.85 6.87
N PHE A 182 -2.85 11.75 7.18
CA PHE A 182 -3.61 11.74 8.42
C PHE A 182 -5.06 11.37 8.14
N TYR A 183 -5.70 10.60 9.01
CA TYR A 183 -7.11 10.24 8.85
C TYR A 183 -7.94 10.74 10.03
N SER A 184 -9.13 11.26 9.71
CA SER A 184 -10.08 11.78 10.69
C SER A 184 -10.70 10.70 11.59
N GLN A 185 -11.33 11.14 12.68
CA GLN A 185 -12.10 10.25 13.53
C GLN A 185 -13.29 9.58 12.81
N SER A 186 -13.98 10.25 11.87
CA SER A 186 -15.09 9.65 11.11
C SER A 186 -14.61 8.62 10.09
N PHE A 187 -13.45 8.84 9.48
CA PHE A 187 -12.82 7.88 8.57
C PHE A 187 -12.46 6.59 9.31
N SER A 188 -11.80 6.71 10.46
CA SER A 188 -11.46 5.55 11.29
C SER A 188 -12.69 4.86 11.88
N ALA A 189 -13.73 5.60 12.24
CA ALA A 189 -14.99 5.00 12.70
C ALA A 189 -15.69 4.17 11.62
N ARG A 190 -15.52 4.52 10.33
CA ARG A 190 -16.08 3.76 9.21
C ARG A 190 -15.30 2.47 8.96
N TRP A 191 -13.98 2.55 8.90
CA TRP A 191 -13.13 1.46 8.44
C TRP A 191 -12.56 0.59 9.56
N GLY A 192 -12.54 1.06 10.81
CA GLY A 192 -12.00 0.32 11.96
C GLY A 192 -10.55 -0.13 11.71
N LEU A 193 -10.26 -1.42 11.89
CA LEU A 193 -8.94 -2.01 11.61
C LEU A 193 -8.53 -1.94 10.13
N ALA A 194 -9.48 -1.76 9.20
CA ALA A 194 -9.20 -1.63 7.77
C ALA A 194 -8.73 -0.20 7.39
N THR A 195 -8.72 0.75 8.32
CA THR A 195 -8.32 2.16 8.09
C THR A 195 -6.97 2.27 7.39
N GLY A 196 -5.94 1.58 7.90
CA GLY A 196 -4.60 1.61 7.28
C GLY A 196 -4.57 0.96 5.90
N GLY A 197 -5.41 -0.05 5.67
CA GLY A 197 -5.57 -0.68 4.35
C GLY A 197 -6.24 0.25 3.34
N ARG A 198 -7.26 1.03 3.75
CA ARG A 198 -7.92 1.99 2.87
C ARG A 198 -6.97 3.09 2.41
N VAL A 199 -6.17 3.64 3.33
CA VAL A 199 -5.18 4.67 3.00
C VAL A 199 -4.13 4.13 2.03
N GLN A 200 -3.59 2.94 2.30
CA GLN A 200 -2.60 2.31 1.44
C GLN A 200 -3.16 1.91 0.06
N TYR A 201 -4.44 1.56 -0.01
CA TYR A 201 -5.15 1.39 -1.28
C TYR A 201 -5.20 2.69 -2.09
N LEU A 202 -5.58 3.82 -1.49
CA LEU A 202 -5.60 5.12 -2.18
C LEU A 202 -4.18 5.54 -2.62
N MET A 203 -3.16 5.23 -1.82
CA MET A 203 -1.75 5.39 -2.21
C MET A 203 -1.37 4.47 -3.37
N ALA A 204 -1.89 3.25 -3.43
CA ALA A 204 -1.66 2.32 -4.55
C ALA A 204 -2.32 2.83 -5.84
N VAL A 205 -3.53 3.40 -5.74
CA VAL A 205 -4.24 4.04 -6.85
C VAL A 205 -3.41 5.21 -7.42
N LEU A 206 -2.91 6.10 -6.54
CA LEU A 206 -2.02 7.19 -6.93
C LEU A 206 -0.71 6.69 -7.58
N ASP A 207 0.00 5.80 -6.92
CA ASP A 207 1.29 5.29 -7.40
C ASP A 207 1.13 4.57 -8.75
N GLN A 208 0.05 3.80 -8.90
CA GLN A 208 -0.28 3.15 -10.17
C GLN A 208 -0.58 4.15 -11.28
N ALA A 209 -1.35 5.21 -10.98
CA ALA A 209 -1.64 6.24 -11.95
C ALA A 209 -0.37 6.96 -12.42
N LEU A 210 0.57 7.25 -11.52
CA LEU A 210 1.87 7.86 -11.88
C LEU A 210 2.69 6.95 -12.80
N ILE A 211 2.66 5.64 -12.57
CA ILE A 211 3.35 4.62 -13.40
C ILE A 211 2.69 4.51 -14.77
N ASP A 212 1.38 4.27 -14.82
CA ASP A 212 0.66 4.01 -16.07
C ASP A 212 0.61 5.25 -16.98
N SER A 213 0.76 6.45 -16.40
CA SER A 213 0.79 7.71 -17.16
C SER A 213 2.19 8.09 -17.64
N ASP A 214 3.23 7.31 -17.34
CA ASP A 214 4.63 7.58 -17.70
C ASP A 214 5.15 8.95 -17.18
N THR A 215 4.84 9.25 -15.92
CA THR A 215 5.29 10.50 -15.28
C THR A 215 6.77 10.48 -14.86
N GLY A 216 7.39 9.29 -14.83
CA GLY A 216 8.70 9.07 -14.23
C GLY A 216 8.72 9.17 -12.69
N LEU A 217 7.60 9.50 -12.05
CA LEU A 217 7.46 9.62 -10.59
C LEU A 217 6.88 8.36 -9.95
N ARG A 218 7.06 8.26 -8.63
CA ARG A 218 6.44 7.27 -7.74
C ARG A 218 5.91 7.97 -6.50
N ALA A 219 5.00 7.33 -5.77
CA ALA A 219 4.51 7.82 -4.49
C ALA A 219 4.81 6.81 -3.37
N ARG A 220 5.16 7.30 -2.18
CA ARG A 220 5.41 6.46 -1.01
C ARG A 220 4.80 7.05 0.24
N LEU A 221 4.02 6.25 0.95
CA LEU A 221 3.51 6.59 2.27
C LEU A 221 4.63 6.45 3.30
N VAL A 222 5.04 7.57 3.90
CA VAL A 222 6.14 7.61 4.89
C VAL A 222 5.66 7.78 6.33
N HIS A 223 4.42 8.25 6.49
CA HIS A 223 3.78 8.39 7.79
C HIS A 223 2.26 8.29 7.65
N LEU A 224 1.64 7.65 8.62
CA LEU A 224 0.20 7.46 8.69
C LEU A 224 -0.29 7.68 10.11
N ASP A 225 -1.16 8.62 10.41
CA ASP A 225 -1.67 8.77 11.80
C ASP A 225 -3.11 9.28 11.87
N SER A 226 -3.74 9.10 13.02
CA SER A 226 -5.05 9.69 13.28
C SER A 226 -4.92 11.20 13.56
N VAL A 227 -5.94 11.96 13.17
CA VAL A 227 -6.12 13.36 13.58
C VAL A 227 -7.55 13.55 14.10
N THR A 228 -7.67 14.30 15.20
CA THR A 228 -8.97 14.72 15.70
C THR A 228 -9.32 16.10 15.13
N LEU A 229 -10.32 16.16 14.26
CA LEU A 229 -10.86 17.41 13.73
C LEU A 229 -11.96 17.96 14.65
N THR A 230 -11.95 19.26 14.93
CA THR A 230 -12.98 19.91 15.76
C THR A 230 -14.36 19.81 15.11
N ASP A 231 -14.41 19.93 13.77
CA ASP A 231 -15.58 19.72 12.95
C ASP A 231 -15.18 18.83 11.77
N ASP A 232 -15.50 17.54 11.88
CA ASP A 232 -15.15 16.54 10.86
C ASP A 232 -16.07 16.61 9.62
N ALA A 233 -17.24 17.22 9.77
CA ALA A 233 -18.20 17.43 8.69
C ALA A 233 -17.95 18.74 7.92
N ALA A 234 -16.99 19.55 8.35
CA ALA A 234 -16.59 20.74 7.63
C ALA A 234 -16.13 20.41 6.20
N ASP A 235 -16.41 21.33 5.27
CA ASP A 235 -15.88 21.28 3.91
C ASP A 235 -14.35 21.24 3.93
N GLN A 236 -13.78 20.56 2.94
CA GLN A 236 -12.33 20.35 2.80
C GLN A 236 -11.55 21.67 2.81
N GLY A 237 -12.15 22.77 2.36
CA GLY A 237 -11.54 24.10 2.44
C GLY A 237 -11.29 24.64 3.84
N VAL A 238 -12.19 24.37 4.79
CA VAL A 238 -11.94 24.74 6.19
C VAL A 238 -10.78 23.93 6.75
N THR A 239 -10.80 22.61 6.50
CA THR A 239 -9.76 21.69 6.96
C THR A 239 -8.40 21.99 6.33
N LEU A 240 -8.35 22.29 5.01
CA LEU A 240 -7.12 22.63 4.31
C LEU A 240 -6.54 23.94 4.82
N ASN A 241 -7.37 24.94 5.11
CA ASN A 241 -6.90 26.20 5.70
C ASN A 241 -6.32 25.98 7.10
N ASN A 242 -6.93 25.12 7.93
CA ASN A 242 -6.39 24.72 9.22
C ASN A 242 -5.06 23.97 9.10
N LEU A 243 -4.98 23.03 8.16
CA LEU A 243 -3.79 22.21 7.91
C LEU A 243 -2.63 23.05 7.38
N SER A 244 -2.87 23.86 6.35
CA SER A 244 -1.85 24.70 5.70
C SER A 244 -1.52 25.98 6.49
N ASN A 245 -2.33 26.32 7.49
CA ASN A 245 -2.25 27.56 8.27
C ASN A 245 -2.46 28.83 7.43
N ASN A 246 -3.41 28.77 6.48
CA ASN A 246 -3.78 29.87 5.60
C ASN A 246 -2.55 30.62 5.03
N PRO A 247 -1.73 29.97 4.21
CA PRO A 247 -0.46 30.54 3.73
C PRO A 247 -0.64 31.82 2.90
N ASN A 248 -1.82 32.06 2.32
CA ASN A 248 -2.14 33.30 1.61
C ASN A 248 -2.58 34.45 2.53
N GLY A 249 -3.06 34.18 3.74
CA GLY A 249 -3.52 35.21 4.68
C GLY A 249 -5.00 35.61 4.53
N ASP A 250 -5.77 34.93 3.70
CA ASP A 250 -7.10 35.37 3.27
C ASP A 250 -8.28 34.69 4.01
N THR A 251 -8.06 33.52 4.63
CA THR A 251 -9.13 32.74 5.30
C THR A 251 -8.84 32.47 6.79
N PRO A 252 -9.81 32.59 7.72
CA PRO A 252 -9.56 32.29 9.13
C PRO A 252 -9.15 30.83 9.39
N VAL A 253 -8.14 30.64 10.26
CA VAL A 253 -7.80 29.33 10.84
C VAL A 253 -8.66 29.11 12.09
N THR A 254 -9.43 28.03 12.10
CA THR A 254 -10.38 27.67 13.17
C THR A 254 -9.88 26.56 14.08
N GLN A 255 -8.85 25.81 13.65
CA GLN A 255 -8.17 24.78 14.43
C GLN A 255 -6.66 24.80 14.16
N ASP A 256 -5.85 24.72 15.21
CA ASP A 256 -4.40 24.56 15.05
C ASP A 256 -4.05 23.11 14.72
N LEU A 257 -3.50 22.89 13.52
CA LEU A 257 -2.96 21.61 13.04
C LEU A 257 -1.44 21.67 12.81
N SER A 258 -0.73 22.56 13.52
CA SER A 258 0.74 22.73 13.42
C SER A 258 1.52 21.43 13.57
N ALA A 259 1.07 20.53 14.44
CA ALA A 259 1.71 19.22 14.63
C ALA A 259 1.76 18.39 13.33
N LEU A 260 0.75 18.46 12.46
CA LEU A 260 0.71 17.72 11.19
C LEU A 260 1.69 18.33 10.16
N ARG A 261 1.84 19.65 10.15
CA ARG A 261 2.85 20.33 9.32
C ARG A 261 4.27 19.96 9.78
N THR A 262 4.51 20.01 11.09
CA THR A 262 5.77 19.57 11.68
C THR A 262 6.05 18.09 11.41
N ALA A 263 5.02 17.24 11.40
CA ALA A 263 5.17 15.83 11.04
C ALA A 263 5.70 15.67 9.60
N GLY A 264 5.26 16.51 8.65
CA GLY A 264 5.80 16.53 7.29
C GLY A 264 7.32 16.75 7.27
N GLU A 265 7.83 17.74 8.00
CA GLU A 265 9.28 17.95 8.14
C GLU A 265 9.98 16.80 8.88
N THR A 266 9.35 16.32 9.95
CA THR A 266 9.90 15.32 10.86
C THR A 266 10.09 13.96 10.19
N TYR A 267 9.13 13.56 9.37
CA TYR A 267 9.14 12.30 8.64
C TYR A 267 9.58 12.49 7.19
N GLY A 268 10.09 13.67 6.81
CA GLY A 268 10.57 13.96 5.47
C GLY A 268 9.50 13.77 4.39
N ALA A 269 8.23 14.04 4.69
CA ALA A 269 7.18 13.97 3.69
C ALA A 269 7.16 15.26 2.87
N ASP A 270 7.28 15.13 1.55
CA ASP A 270 7.15 16.22 0.60
C ASP A 270 5.73 16.81 0.64
N LEU A 271 4.72 15.95 0.78
CA LEU A 271 3.32 16.34 0.85
C LEU A 271 2.66 15.80 2.12
N VAL A 272 1.68 16.55 2.64
CA VAL A 272 0.88 16.17 3.81
C VAL A 272 -0.60 16.24 3.47
N ALA A 273 -1.31 15.12 3.63
CA ALA A 273 -2.72 15.02 3.30
C ALA A 273 -3.58 14.64 4.51
N ILE A 274 -4.84 15.10 4.55
CA ILE A 274 -5.87 14.59 5.46
C ILE A 274 -6.94 13.85 4.67
N LEU A 275 -7.35 12.66 5.16
CA LEU A 275 -8.53 11.95 4.70
C LEU A 275 -9.69 12.10 5.69
N GLN A 276 -10.77 12.68 5.21
CA GLN A 276 -12.08 12.74 5.87
C GLN A 276 -12.97 11.62 5.33
N ARG A 277 -14.02 11.27 6.06
CA ARG A 277 -15.14 10.54 5.46
C ARG A 277 -16.02 11.54 4.71
N SER A 278 -16.59 11.14 3.58
CA SER A 278 -17.70 11.89 2.96
C SER A 278 -18.90 11.92 3.91
N LEU A 279 -19.34 13.11 4.29
CA LEU A 279 -20.44 13.35 5.23
C LEU A 279 -21.45 14.34 4.66
N THR A 280 -22.71 14.23 5.10
CA THR A 280 -23.76 15.17 4.71
C THR A 280 -23.39 16.60 5.10
N GLY A 281 -23.56 17.53 4.17
CA GLY A 281 -23.22 18.95 4.35
C GLY A 281 -21.89 19.35 3.71
N GLN A 282 -21.05 18.39 3.34
CA GLN A 282 -19.89 18.64 2.48
C GLN A 282 -20.32 18.82 1.03
N SER A 283 -19.68 19.78 0.35
CA SER A 283 -19.95 20.17 -1.02
C SER A 283 -18.82 19.83 -2.00
N SER A 284 -17.71 19.29 -1.49
CA SER A 284 -16.56 18.82 -2.28
C SER A 284 -16.14 17.42 -1.88
N CYS A 285 -15.43 16.74 -2.77
CA CYS A 285 -14.69 15.53 -2.45
C CYS A 285 -13.23 15.80 -2.10
N GLY A 286 -12.72 16.98 -2.41
CA GLY A 286 -11.33 17.30 -2.15
C GLY A 286 -11.06 18.79 -2.26
N LEU A 287 -9.94 19.21 -1.70
CA LEU A 287 -9.33 20.49 -1.98
C LEU A 287 -7.82 20.39 -1.76
N ALA A 288 -7.05 20.96 -2.67
CA ALA A 288 -5.61 21.03 -2.59
C ALA A 288 -5.07 22.40 -2.96
N TRP A 289 -3.80 22.65 -2.61
CA TRP A 289 -3.07 23.77 -3.17
C TRP A 289 -2.49 23.40 -4.54
N GLY A 290 -2.75 24.25 -5.54
CA GLY A 290 -2.24 24.12 -6.91
C GLY A 290 -0.79 24.61 -7.03
N ILE A 291 0.18 23.78 -6.67
CA ILE A 291 1.58 24.23 -6.57
C ILE A 291 2.14 24.59 -7.95
N GLY A 292 2.75 25.78 -8.05
CA GLY A 292 3.28 26.27 -9.32
C GLY A 292 2.22 26.86 -10.27
N GLN A 293 0.93 26.82 -9.94
CA GLN A 293 -0.11 27.47 -10.74
C GLN A 293 -0.14 28.99 -10.49
N PRO A 294 -0.47 29.84 -11.50
CA PRO A 294 -0.79 29.51 -12.91
C PRO A 294 0.40 29.63 -13.90
N ALA A 295 0.19 29.11 -15.12
CA ALA A 295 1.20 28.67 -16.10
C ALA A 295 2.18 29.70 -16.67
N THR A 296 2.01 31.01 -16.41
CA THR A 296 2.81 32.02 -17.12
C THR A 296 4.24 32.16 -16.59
N ASN A 297 4.58 31.55 -15.44
CA ASN A 297 5.96 31.47 -14.91
C ASN A 297 6.10 30.47 -13.73
N GLY A 298 5.25 29.44 -13.65
CA GLY A 298 5.16 28.53 -12.51
C GLY A 298 6.39 27.66 -12.29
N VAL A 299 7.13 27.89 -11.20
CA VAL A 299 8.29 27.08 -10.80
C VAL A 299 7.98 26.37 -9.49
N ILE A 300 8.28 25.08 -9.43
CA ILE A 300 8.22 24.28 -8.20
C ILE A 300 9.62 24.23 -7.59
N ASN A 301 9.75 24.74 -6.36
CA ASN A 301 11.03 24.76 -5.64
C ASN A 301 10.81 24.57 -4.13
N ALA A 302 11.89 24.54 -3.34
CA ALA A 302 11.80 24.32 -1.89
C ALA A 302 10.86 25.29 -1.14
N ASN A 303 10.70 26.54 -1.60
CA ASN A 303 9.77 27.50 -0.99
C ASN A 303 8.30 27.13 -1.23
N SER A 304 8.02 26.34 -2.28
CA SER A 304 6.69 25.85 -2.61
C SER A 304 6.17 24.84 -1.58
N ALA A 305 7.04 24.23 -0.77
CA ALA A 305 6.66 23.24 0.25
C ALA A 305 5.66 23.77 1.29
N ARG A 306 5.53 25.10 1.48
CA ARG A 306 4.49 25.69 2.35
C ARG A 306 3.07 25.50 1.84
N PHE A 307 2.92 25.05 0.58
CA PHE A 307 1.67 24.73 -0.06
C PHE A 307 1.50 23.22 -0.28
N GLY A 308 2.40 22.36 0.26
CA GLY A 308 2.38 20.89 0.10
C GLY A 308 1.26 20.19 0.88
N TYR A 309 0.01 20.64 0.74
CA TYR A 309 -1.13 20.18 1.53
C TYR A 309 -2.36 19.90 0.67
N SER A 310 -3.10 18.85 1.06
CA SER A 310 -4.39 18.48 0.48
C SER A 310 -5.33 17.87 1.52
N VAL A 311 -6.63 17.92 1.26
CA VAL A 311 -7.66 17.25 2.06
C VAL A 311 -8.63 16.56 1.11
N THR A 312 -8.94 15.30 1.38
CA THR A 312 -9.82 14.47 0.56
C THR A 312 -10.91 13.83 1.42
N ALA A 313 -12.16 13.87 0.97
CA ALA A 313 -13.23 13.04 1.49
C ALA A 313 -13.24 11.68 0.79
N ASP A 314 -13.37 10.62 1.57
CA ASP A 314 -13.42 9.25 1.09
C ASP A 314 -14.86 8.71 1.12
N TRP A 315 -15.21 7.99 0.04
CA TRP A 315 -16.34 7.08 -0.04
C TRP A 315 -17.72 7.75 -0.04
N ILE A 316 -18.74 7.03 0.45
CA ILE A 316 -20.16 7.36 0.38
C ILE A 316 -20.60 8.14 1.64
N ALA A 317 -21.38 9.20 1.43
CA ALA A 317 -22.13 9.90 2.47
C ALA A 317 -23.37 9.07 2.88
N ASP A 318 -23.14 7.98 3.60
CA ASP A 318 -24.12 6.91 3.88
C ASP A 318 -25.31 7.31 4.79
N THR A 319 -25.38 8.57 5.25
CA THR A 319 -26.34 8.99 6.29
C THR A 319 -27.65 9.59 5.81
N ASP A 320 -27.83 9.95 4.54
CA ASP A 320 -29.03 10.72 4.13
C ASP A 320 -29.59 10.38 2.74
N ASN A 321 -30.15 9.19 2.53
CA ASN A 321 -31.33 9.16 1.64
C ASN A 321 -32.30 7.98 1.85
N PRO A 322 -33.42 8.18 2.57
CA PRO A 322 -34.56 7.25 2.54
C PRO A 322 -35.35 7.25 1.21
N SER A 323 -34.90 7.99 0.18
CA SER A 323 -35.58 8.21 -1.10
C SER A 323 -34.82 7.67 -2.34
N GLY A 324 -33.68 6.98 -2.16
CA GLY A 324 -33.07 6.16 -3.21
C GLY A 324 -31.95 6.75 -4.07
N GLY A 325 -31.39 7.93 -3.75
CA GLY A 325 -30.15 8.44 -4.39
C GLY A 325 -29.07 8.78 -3.36
N PHE A 326 -27.79 8.53 -3.62
CA PHE A 326 -26.70 8.85 -2.68
C PHE A 326 -25.55 9.51 -3.42
N SER A 327 -24.79 10.35 -2.71
CA SER A 327 -23.59 10.99 -3.27
C SER A 327 -22.32 10.33 -2.76
N PHE A 328 -21.29 10.27 -3.61
CA PHE A 328 -20.02 9.65 -3.24
C PHE A 328 -18.80 10.39 -3.80
N CYS A 329 -17.66 10.14 -3.16
CA CYS A 329 -16.34 10.51 -3.63
C CYS A 329 -15.63 9.30 -4.24
N SER A 330 -15.09 9.49 -5.44
CA SER A 330 -14.38 8.44 -6.17
C SER A 330 -13.07 8.09 -5.46
N ASP A 331 -12.60 6.85 -5.65
CA ASP A 331 -11.31 6.42 -5.10
C ASP A 331 -10.11 7.07 -5.80
N VAL A 332 -10.33 7.76 -6.93
CA VAL A 332 -9.31 8.56 -7.61
C VAL A 332 -9.18 9.98 -7.05
N THR A 333 -10.10 10.44 -6.19
CA THR A 333 -10.07 11.81 -5.67
C THR A 333 -8.77 12.10 -4.92
N PHE A 334 -8.25 11.14 -4.14
CA PHE A 334 -6.96 11.33 -3.47
C PHE A 334 -5.83 11.58 -4.49
N ALA A 335 -5.81 10.84 -5.60
CA ALA A 335 -4.83 11.06 -6.67
C ALA A 335 -5.04 12.40 -7.39
N HIS A 336 -6.29 12.86 -7.54
CA HIS A 336 -6.65 14.17 -8.07
C HIS A 336 -6.04 15.30 -7.23
N GLU A 337 -6.26 15.27 -5.92
CA GLU A 337 -5.75 16.30 -5.01
C GLU A 337 -4.22 16.33 -4.96
N ILE A 338 -3.58 15.16 -5.00
CA ILE A 338 -2.12 15.10 -5.12
C ILE A 338 -1.67 15.62 -6.50
N GLY A 339 -2.43 15.41 -7.57
CA GLY A 339 -2.18 16.00 -8.88
C GLY A 339 -2.14 17.54 -8.83
N HIS A 340 -3.03 18.19 -8.08
CA HIS A 340 -2.94 19.64 -7.83
C HIS A 340 -1.66 20.03 -7.09
N ASN A 341 -1.23 19.26 -6.08
CA ASN A 341 0.05 19.49 -5.41
C ASN A 341 1.26 19.25 -6.33
N LEU A 342 1.11 18.45 -7.38
CA LEU A 342 2.11 18.29 -8.46
C LEU A 342 2.03 19.41 -9.52
N GLY A 343 1.08 20.33 -9.40
CA GLY A 343 0.91 21.46 -10.30
C GLY A 343 0.03 21.18 -11.52
N PHE A 344 -0.75 20.09 -11.50
CA PHE A 344 -1.71 19.80 -12.55
C PHE A 344 -3.00 20.58 -12.32
N ALA A 345 -3.56 21.14 -13.38
CA ALA A 345 -4.89 21.73 -13.36
C ALA A 345 -5.92 20.77 -13.94
N HIS A 346 -7.20 21.13 -13.76
CA HIS A 346 -8.26 20.43 -14.45
C HIS A 346 -8.08 20.47 -15.96
N ASN A 347 -8.84 19.64 -16.69
CA ASN A 347 -9.03 19.84 -18.12
C ASN A 347 -9.49 21.28 -18.43
N VAL A 348 -9.13 21.78 -19.59
CA VAL A 348 -9.24 23.21 -19.90
C VAL A 348 -10.68 23.73 -19.82
N GLU A 349 -11.66 22.90 -20.18
CA GLU A 349 -13.08 23.22 -20.08
C GLU A 349 -13.52 23.54 -18.65
N ASP A 350 -12.89 22.90 -17.66
CA ASP A 350 -13.20 23.07 -16.25
C ASP A 350 -12.22 24.02 -15.53
N ALA A 351 -11.07 24.32 -16.16
CA ALA A 351 -10.06 25.28 -15.67
C ALA A 351 -10.27 26.72 -16.18
N GLY A 352 -11.51 27.11 -16.50
CA GLY A 352 -11.84 28.47 -16.95
C GLY A 352 -11.79 28.69 -18.47
N GLY A 353 -11.69 27.62 -19.26
CA GLY A 353 -11.84 27.64 -20.72
C GLY A 353 -10.66 28.25 -21.48
N THR A 354 -9.48 28.35 -20.85
CA THR A 354 -8.25 28.80 -21.50
C THR A 354 -7.07 28.00 -20.96
N ALA A 355 -6.19 27.52 -21.85
CA ALA A 355 -4.95 26.87 -21.47
C ALA A 355 -4.10 27.79 -20.56
N GLY A 356 -3.55 27.26 -19.48
CA GLY A 356 -2.73 28.02 -18.54
C GLY A 356 -3.09 27.94 -17.05
N GLY A 357 -4.01 27.04 -16.69
CA GLY A 357 -4.39 26.80 -15.29
C GLY A 357 -3.35 26.01 -14.49
N GLY A 358 -2.53 25.18 -15.14
CA GLY A 358 -1.52 24.34 -14.49
C GLY A 358 -0.18 25.04 -14.27
N VAL A 359 0.83 24.30 -13.79
CA VAL A 359 2.23 24.79 -13.64
C VAL A 359 2.84 25.22 -14.98
N ARG A 360 2.38 24.58 -16.06
CA ARG A 360 2.67 24.91 -17.45
C ARG A 360 1.36 24.94 -18.24
N THR A 361 1.37 25.57 -19.42
CA THR A 361 0.15 25.75 -20.23
C THR A 361 -0.47 24.45 -20.73
N TYR A 362 0.28 23.36 -20.72
CA TYR A 362 -0.15 22.03 -21.11
C TYR A 362 -0.45 21.10 -19.92
N ALA A 363 -0.24 21.55 -18.67
CA ALA A 363 -0.38 20.73 -17.46
C ALA A 363 -1.86 20.62 -17.02
N HIS A 364 -2.69 20.08 -17.91
CA HIS A 364 -4.13 19.94 -17.77
C HIS A 364 -4.56 18.48 -17.85
N GLY A 365 -5.63 18.13 -17.14
CA GLY A 365 -6.38 16.92 -17.42
C GLY A 365 -6.93 16.87 -18.85
N HIS A 366 -7.34 15.70 -19.27
CA HIS A 366 -7.99 15.44 -20.55
C HIS A 366 -9.35 14.78 -20.35
N ARG A 367 -10.35 15.26 -21.09
CA ARG A 367 -11.68 14.65 -21.23
C ARG A 367 -12.01 14.48 -22.71
N VAL A 368 -12.68 13.37 -23.01
CA VAL A 368 -13.48 13.23 -24.24
C VAL A 368 -14.93 13.12 -23.80
N ASP A 369 -15.72 14.13 -24.16
CA ASP A 369 -17.12 14.24 -23.75
C ASP A 369 -17.89 12.95 -24.04
N CYS A 370 -18.70 12.54 -23.06
CA CYS A 370 -19.54 11.36 -23.09
C CYS A 370 -18.77 10.04 -23.34
N THR A 371 -17.46 10.04 -23.16
CA THR A 371 -16.60 8.85 -23.32
C THR A 371 -15.79 8.62 -22.06
N PHE A 372 -14.83 9.49 -21.74
CA PHE A 372 -13.94 9.30 -20.61
C PHE A 372 -13.32 10.61 -20.10
N GLY A 373 -12.86 10.59 -18.85
CA GLY A 373 -12.04 11.63 -18.25
C GLY A 373 -10.82 11.03 -17.56
N THR A 374 -9.66 11.66 -17.72
CA THR A 374 -8.44 11.39 -16.91
C THR A 374 -8.60 11.92 -15.48
N ILE A 375 -7.69 11.55 -14.58
CA ILE A 375 -7.79 11.86 -13.13
C ILE A 375 -8.06 13.34 -12.86
N MET A 376 -7.38 14.25 -13.58
CA MET A 376 -7.55 15.69 -13.41
C MET A 376 -8.71 16.25 -14.24
N SER A 377 -9.81 15.51 -14.43
CA SER A 377 -10.94 16.01 -15.22
C SER A 377 -12.30 15.77 -14.56
N TYR A 378 -13.22 16.67 -14.86
CA TYR A 378 -14.61 16.60 -14.43
C TYR A 378 -15.50 16.04 -15.53
N GLN A 379 -16.63 15.42 -15.17
CA GLN A 379 -17.61 14.97 -16.17
C GLN A 379 -18.26 16.13 -16.93
N SER A 380 -18.71 15.87 -18.14
CA SER A 380 -19.41 16.89 -18.93
C SER A 380 -20.72 17.31 -18.24
N VAL A 381 -21.11 18.57 -18.46
CA VAL A 381 -22.32 19.15 -17.86
C VAL A 381 -23.47 19.20 -18.86
N ALA A 382 -24.68 19.32 -18.33
CA ALA A 382 -25.89 19.49 -19.14
C ALA A 382 -25.72 20.62 -20.18
N GLY A 383 -26.01 20.30 -21.44
CA GLY A 383 -25.87 21.22 -22.58
C GLY A 383 -24.68 20.90 -23.50
N VAL A 384 -23.74 20.05 -23.06
CA VAL A 384 -22.72 19.48 -23.94
C VAL A 384 -23.38 18.54 -24.97
N THR A 385 -22.94 18.61 -26.22
CA THR A 385 -23.41 17.71 -27.29
C THR A 385 -22.42 16.57 -27.44
N CYS A 386 -22.83 15.35 -27.08
CA CYS A 386 -22.00 14.17 -27.23
C CYS A 386 -21.60 13.96 -28.70
N PRO A 387 -20.32 13.61 -28.98
CA PRO A 387 -19.91 13.17 -30.31
C PRO A 387 -20.75 12.01 -30.83
N ALA A 388 -20.99 11.96 -32.14
CA ALA A 388 -21.75 10.88 -32.74
C ALA A 388 -21.07 9.52 -32.50
N GLY A 389 -21.78 8.59 -31.85
CA GLY A 389 -21.25 7.28 -31.49
C GLY A 389 -20.51 7.21 -30.16
N ALA A 390 -20.59 8.26 -29.32
CA ALA A 390 -20.09 8.20 -27.94
C ALA A 390 -20.78 7.05 -27.17
N PRO A 391 -20.02 6.28 -26.37
CA PRO A 391 -20.55 5.09 -25.70
C PRO A 391 -21.41 5.44 -24.47
N ASN A 392 -21.23 6.61 -23.88
CA ASN A 392 -21.91 7.02 -22.64
C ASN A 392 -22.74 8.31 -22.86
N GLY A 393 -23.55 8.69 -21.88
CA GLY A 393 -24.26 9.97 -21.84
C GLY A 393 -23.43 11.13 -21.29
N VAL A 394 -24.03 12.33 -21.32
CA VAL A 394 -23.50 13.51 -20.60
C VAL A 394 -23.50 13.20 -19.11
N GLY A 395 -22.39 13.43 -18.42
CA GLY A 395 -22.27 13.13 -16.98
C GLY A 395 -21.94 11.67 -16.67
N GLU A 396 -21.75 10.82 -17.68
CA GLU A 396 -21.54 9.37 -17.52
C GLU A 396 -20.17 8.94 -18.09
N GLU A 397 -19.22 9.87 -18.27
CA GLU A 397 -17.88 9.53 -18.72
C GLU A 397 -17.19 8.54 -17.78
N ALA A 398 -16.51 7.55 -18.36
CA ALA A 398 -15.69 6.60 -17.61
C ALA A 398 -14.47 7.30 -16.98
N GLU A 399 -14.15 6.95 -15.74
CA GLU A 399 -12.94 7.43 -15.07
C GLU A 399 -11.72 6.62 -15.52
N ALA A 400 -10.85 7.25 -16.32
CA ALA A 400 -9.57 6.69 -16.69
C ALA A 400 -8.56 6.91 -15.56
N LEU A 401 -7.91 5.84 -15.09
CA LEU A 401 -6.95 5.87 -13.99
C LEU A 401 -5.56 6.38 -14.45
N TYR A 402 -5.53 7.46 -15.21
CA TYR A 402 -4.32 8.07 -15.74
C TYR A 402 -4.35 9.58 -15.53
N PHE A 403 -3.18 10.15 -15.27
CA PHE A 403 -2.91 11.54 -15.59
C PHE A 403 -2.78 11.66 -17.12
N SER A 404 -3.07 12.84 -17.66
CA SER A 404 -3.06 13.03 -19.11
C SER A 404 -1.66 12.84 -19.70
N ASN A 405 -1.60 12.12 -20.81
CA ASN A 405 -0.38 11.91 -21.60
C ASN A 405 -0.79 11.63 -23.05
N PRO A 406 -0.41 12.49 -24.02
CA PRO A 406 -0.78 12.31 -25.42
C PRO A 406 -0.04 11.15 -26.12
N ASP A 407 1.07 10.67 -25.55
CA ASP A 407 1.91 9.63 -26.14
C ASP A 407 1.43 8.21 -25.81
N ILE A 408 0.46 8.06 -24.90
CA ILE A 408 -0.13 6.77 -24.54
C ILE A 408 -1.55 6.64 -25.09
N ASN A 409 -1.82 5.53 -25.78
CA ASN A 409 -3.13 5.21 -26.37
C ASN A 409 -3.89 4.19 -25.50
N LEU A 410 -3.92 4.47 -24.19
CA LEU A 410 -4.39 3.54 -23.16
C LEU A 410 -5.76 3.92 -22.60
N CYS A 411 -6.32 5.02 -23.06
CA CYS A 411 -7.65 5.48 -22.69
C CYS A 411 -8.72 4.71 -23.47
N PRO A 412 -10.00 4.74 -23.02
CA PRO A 412 -11.09 3.99 -23.63
C PRO A 412 -11.10 4.04 -25.17
N ASN A 413 -11.35 2.90 -25.80
CA ASN A 413 -11.33 2.71 -27.25
C ASN A 413 -9.96 2.90 -27.93
N GLY A 414 -8.86 2.84 -27.18
CA GLY A 414 -7.51 3.06 -27.70
C GLY A 414 -7.24 4.52 -28.06
N ALA A 415 -8.01 5.44 -27.48
CA ALA A 415 -7.79 6.87 -27.61
C ALA A 415 -6.49 7.29 -26.91
N ALA A 416 -5.89 8.37 -27.41
CA ALA A 416 -4.81 9.05 -26.68
C ALA A 416 -5.33 9.53 -25.33
N CYS A 417 -4.50 9.44 -24.29
CA CYS A 417 -4.84 9.92 -22.95
C CYS A 417 -4.55 11.41 -22.75
N GLY A 418 -4.37 12.18 -23.82
CA GLY A 418 -4.03 13.59 -23.74
C GLY A 418 -4.07 14.23 -25.11
N ILE A 419 -3.80 15.53 -25.12
CA ILE A 419 -3.71 16.34 -26.34
C ILE A 419 -2.31 16.93 -26.38
N ALA A 420 -1.55 16.59 -27.42
CA ALA A 420 -0.19 17.07 -27.58
C ALA A 420 -0.18 18.60 -27.70
N ALA A 421 0.69 19.25 -26.95
CA ALA A 421 1.02 20.64 -27.21
C ALA A 421 1.81 20.70 -28.54
N THR A 422 1.39 21.55 -29.47
CA THR A 422 2.29 21.96 -30.57
C THR A 422 3.55 22.55 -29.93
N GLY A 423 4.75 22.24 -30.43
CA GLY A 423 6.02 22.77 -29.89
C GLY A 423 5.98 24.29 -29.63
N GLN A 424 6.88 24.83 -28.81
CA GLN A 424 6.80 26.18 -28.20
C GLN A 424 6.57 27.42 -29.10
N GLU A 425 6.42 27.28 -30.42
CA GLU A 425 5.99 28.37 -31.28
C GLU A 425 4.46 28.56 -31.25
N GLN A 426 4.04 29.56 -30.46
CA GLN A 426 2.81 30.33 -30.61
C GLN A 426 1.48 29.63 -30.28
N ILE A 427 1.09 29.64 -28.99
CA ILE A 427 -0.30 30.01 -28.67
C ILE A 427 -0.34 31.53 -28.60
N ALA A 428 -0.30 32.17 -29.78
CA ALA A 428 -0.79 33.54 -29.87
C ALA A 428 -2.25 33.49 -29.42
N SER A 429 -2.62 34.32 -28.45
CA SER A 429 -3.98 34.51 -27.98
C SER A 429 -4.93 34.73 -29.17
N ALA A 430 -5.54 33.66 -29.66
CA ALA A 430 -6.62 33.72 -30.61
C ALA A 430 -7.89 33.50 -29.79
N GLN A 431 -8.57 34.60 -29.48
CA GLN A 431 -9.99 34.53 -29.15
C GLN A 431 -10.69 33.79 -30.29
N VAL A 432 -11.28 32.63 -30.02
CA VAL A 432 -12.22 31.99 -30.94
C VAL A 432 -13.40 31.52 -30.12
N ASP A 433 -14.53 32.21 -30.29
CA ASP A 433 -15.84 31.70 -29.91
C ASP A 433 -16.12 30.40 -30.70
N GLY A 434 -16.02 29.25 -30.04
CA GLY A 434 -16.30 27.90 -30.55
C GLY A 434 -15.63 26.82 -29.68
N PRO A 435 -16.14 25.57 -29.61
CA PRO A 435 -15.53 24.54 -28.77
C PRO A 435 -14.12 24.21 -29.29
N LEU A 436 -13.11 24.53 -28.49
CA LEU A 436 -11.69 24.36 -28.83
C LEU A 436 -11.33 22.87 -28.72
N THR A 437 -11.02 22.20 -29.83
CA THR A 437 -10.62 20.78 -29.85
C THR A 437 -9.11 20.55 -29.72
N ASN A 438 -8.33 21.59 -29.39
CA ASN A 438 -6.86 21.59 -29.50
C ASN A 438 -6.15 22.07 -28.21
N ASP A 439 -6.84 22.08 -27.07
CA ASP A 439 -6.26 22.54 -25.81
C ASP A 439 -5.29 21.49 -25.24
N PRO A 440 -4.03 21.85 -24.97
CA PRO A 440 -3.01 20.87 -24.61
C PRO A 440 -3.25 20.25 -23.23
N ALA A 441 -3.10 18.93 -23.15
CA ALA A 441 -3.32 18.14 -21.94
C ALA A 441 -2.24 17.06 -21.82
N ASP A 442 -1.21 17.35 -21.03
CA ASP A 442 0.00 16.54 -20.86
C ASP A 442 0.60 16.72 -19.45
N ASN A 443 -0.13 16.22 -18.44
CA ASN A 443 0.34 16.19 -17.06
C ASN A 443 1.60 15.34 -16.89
N ALA A 444 1.77 14.28 -17.70
CA ALA A 444 2.95 13.44 -17.64
C ALA A 444 4.23 14.21 -17.99
N ARG A 445 4.21 15.03 -19.05
CA ARG A 445 5.31 15.94 -19.34
C ARG A 445 5.54 16.95 -18.23
N ALA A 446 4.49 17.53 -17.66
CA ALA A 446 4.60 18.47 -16.55
C ALA A 446 5.28 17.84 -15.33
N ALA A 447 4.99 16.55 -15.05
CA ALA A 447 5.70 15.79 -14.03
C ALA A 447 7.20 15.63 -14.34
N ARG A 448 7.54 15.33 -15.59
CA ARG A 448 8.93 15.14 -16.03
C ARG A 448 9.74 16.43 -16.13
N GLU A 449 9.10 17.60 -16.24
CA GLU A 449 9.77 18.89 -16.37
C GLU A 449 9.76 19.71 -15.05
N GLU A 450 8.64 19.72 -14.32
CA GLU A 450 8.45 20.62 -13.16
C GLU A 450 8.14 19.87 -11.86
N SER A 451 7.17 18.94 -11.88
CA SER A 451 6.68 18.31 -10.64
C SER A 451 7.71 17.39 -10.00
N LEU A 452 8.73 16.95 -10.73
CA LEU A 452 9.89 16.25 -10.17
C LEU A 452 10.57 17.03 -9.04
N ASN A 453 10.41 18.35 -8.97
CA ASN A 453 10.98 19.16 -7.90
C ASN A 453 10.23 19.02 -6.57
N VAL A 454 9.01 18.46 -6.57
CA VAL A 454 8.26 18.18 -5.33
C VAL A 454 9.01 17.18 -4.45
N VAL A 455 9.74 16.21 -5.04
CA VAL A 455 10.52 15.19 -4.29
C VAL A 455 11.68 15.79 -3.49
N ASN A 456 11.96 17.08 -3.69
CA ASN A 456 13.01 17.83 -3.01
C ASN A 456 12.45 18.78 -1.94
N PHE A 457 11.15 18.73 -1.65
CA PHE A 457 10.55 19.57 -0.61
C PHE A 457 11.08 19.22 0.77
N ARG A 458 11.35 17.95 1.03
CA ARG A 458 11.95 17.50 2.28
C ARG A 458 13.08 16.50 2.02
N SER A 459 14.11 16.57 2.85
CA SER A 459 15.13 15.53 2.90
C SER A 459 14.55 14.26 3.52
N GLU A 460 15.00 13.09 3.06
CA GLU A 460 14.68 11.82 3.70
C GLU A 460 15.03 11.85 5.20
N ALA A 461 14.05 11.50 6.04
CA ALA A 461 14.21 11.47 7.47
C ALA A 461 14.84 10.14 7.94
N PRO A 462 15.72 10.17 8.97
CA PRO A 462 16.27 8.95 9.55
C PRO A 462 15.17 8.01 10.06
N ARG A 463 15.42 6.71 9.97
CA ARG A 463 14.44 5.68 10.32
C ARG A 463 14.90 4.77 11.44
N VAL A 464 13.96 4.26 12.22
CA VAL A 464 14.21 3.11 13.10
C VAL A 464 14.08 1.80 12.32
N VAL A 465 14.60 0.72 12.90
CA VAL A 465 14.33 -0.64 12.44
C VAL A 465 13.69 -1.43 13.58
N SER A 466 12.88 -2.43 13.23
CA SER A 466 12.15 -3.21 14.22
C SER A 466 12.12 -4.70 13.89
N SER A 467 11.79 -5.50 14.89
CA SER A 467 11.56 -6.94 14.77
C SER A 467 10.53 -7.41 15.79
N VAL A 468 9.78 -8.46 15.45
CA VAL A 468 8.74 -9.10 16.27
C VAL A 468 9.09 -10.58 16.50
N LEU A 469 8.84 -11.09 17.71
CA LEU A 469 9.02 -12.49 18.08
C LEU A 469 8.03 -12.91 19.20
N PRO A 470 7.36 -14.08 19.12
CA PRO A 470 7.33 -14.99 17.97
C PRO A 470 6.66 -14.33 16.75
N ILE A 471 6.89 -14.90 15.57
CA ILE A 471 6.32 -14.38 14.32
C ILE A 471 4.84 -14.73 14.20
N THR A 472 4.41 -15.84 14.82
CA THR A 472 3.04 -16.33 14.76
C THR A 472 2.47 -16.55 16.15
N ARG A 473 1.19 -16.21 16.32
CA ARG A 473 0.35 -16.59 17.46
C ARG A 473 -0.99 -17.11 16.97
N SER A 474 -1.49 -18.20 17.55
CA SER A 474 -2.81 -18.76 17.24
C SER A 474 -3.60 -19.01 18.51
N VAL A 475 -4.65 -18.23 18.74
CA VAL A 475 -5.40 -18.23 20.00
C VAL A 475 -6.89 -18.50 19.81
N THR A 476 -7.59 -18.74 20.91
CA THR A 476 -9.06 -18.81 20.91
C THR A 476 -9.66 -17.40 20.92
N ASN A 477 -10.83 -17.20 20.28
CA ASN A 477 -11.56 -15.93 20.29
C ASN A 477 -11.67 -15.31 21.70
N GLY A 478 -11.41 -14.01 21.78
CA GLY A 478 -11.36 -13.22 23.01
C GLY A 478 -10.08 -13.39 23.84
N THR A 479 -9.17 -14.29 23.46
CA THR A 479 -7.90 -14.49 24.15
C THR A 479 -6.86 -13.48 23.69
N THR A 480 -6.17 -12.86 24.64
CA THR A 480 -5.06 -11.95 24.34
C THR A 480 -3.80 -12.73 23.97
N ALA A 481 -3.33 -12.57 22.74
CA ALA A 481 -2.00 -13.01 22.33
C ALA A 481 -0.96 -11.96 22.70
N THR A 482 0.22 -12.38 23.16
CA THR A 482 1.34 -11.48 23.44
C THR A 482 2.56 -11.82 22.61
N ALA A 483 3.33 -10.82 22.23
CA ALA A 483 4.60 -11.01 21.55
C ALA A 483 5.57 -9.90 21.94
N PHE A 484 6.85 -10.14 21.73
CA PHE A 484 7.88 -9.13 21.91
C PHE A 484 8.11 -8.40 20.60
N ALA A 485 8.40 -7.11 20.71
CA ALA A 485 8.99 -6.35 19.62
C ALA A 485 10.22 -5.60 20.12
N THR A 486 11.18 -5.39 19.25
CA THR A 486 12.36 -4.55 19.52
C THR A 486 12.37 -3.41 18.54
N ILE A 487 12.57 -2.19 19.04
CA ILE A 487 12.88 -1.02 18.22
C ILE A 487 14.36 -0.71 18.41
N ILE A 488 15.09 -0.56 17.31
CA ILE A 488 16.51 -0.20 17.29
C ILE A 488 16.62 1.18 16.64
N ASN A 489 17.33 2.09 17.30
CA ASN A 489 17.82 3.32 16.68
C ASN A 489 19.21 3.03 16.06
N PRO A 490 19.33 2.80 14.74
CA PRO A 490 20.56 2.33 14.13
C PRO A 490 21.65 3.41 14.03
N ALA A 491 21.37 4.65 14.44
CA ALA A 491 22.34 5.75 14.37
C ALA A 491 23.60 5.41 15.19
N ALA A 492 24.74 5.25 14.53
CA ALA A 492 26.01 4.91 15.20
C ALA A 492 26.52 6.06 16.08
N THR A 493 26.28 7.29 15.66
CA THR A 493 26.46 8.54 16.39
C THR A 493 25.33 9.48 15.98
N GLY A 494 24.95 10.44 16.83
CA GLY A 494 23.88 11.41 16.52
C GLY A 494 22.76 11.42 17.54
N SER A 495 21.54 11.76 17.09
CA SER A 495 20.42 12.11 17.96
C SER A 495 19.59 10.91 18.43
N THR A 496 19.02 11.07 19.63
CA THR A 496 18.03 10.16 20.23
C THR A 496 16.78 10.06 19.37
N ALA A 497 16.26 8.84 19.17
CA ALA A 497 14.93 8.62 18.64
C ALA A 497 13.93 8.86 19.78
N THR A 498 13.09 9.87 19.67
CA THR A 498 12.25 10.35 20.78
C THR A 498 10.82 9.86 20.67
N GLY A 499 10.17 9.60 21.79
CA GLY A 499 8.75 9.23 21.83
C GLY A 499 8.45 8.00 20.98
N CYS A 500 9.28 6.96 21.07
CA CYS A 500 9.12 5.72 20.34
C CYS A 500 8.13 4.75 21.01
N GLY A 501 7.32 4.10 20.20
CA GLY A 501 6.32 3.12 20.65
C GLY A 501 5.89 2.20 19.52
N LEU A 502 4.86 1.40 19.80
CA LEU A 502 4.28 0.48 18.83
C LEU A 502 2.82 0.86 18.58
N ARG A 503 2.35 0.68 17.35
CA ARG A 503 0.92 0.80 17.05
C ARG A 503 0.47 -0.20 15.98
N LEU A 504 -0.83 -0.41 15.95
CA LEU A 504 -1.56 -1.10 14.90
C LEU A 504 -2.64 -0.14 14.40
N ALA A 505 -2.55 0.30 13.15
CA ALA A 505 -3.43 1.34 12.61
C ALA A 505 -4.91 0.93 12.71
N GLY A 506 -5.76 1.83 13.23
CA GLY A 506 -7.19 1.57 13.42
C GLY A 506 -7.56 0.70 14.62
N ALA A 507 -6.59 0.17 15.37
CA ALA A 507 -6.85 -0.65 16.55
C ALA A 507 -7.30 0.20 17.75
N THR A 508 -8.33 -0.28 18.46
CA THR A 508 -8.73 0.29 19.75
C THR A 508 -7.76 -0.14 20.86
N PRO A 509 -7.74 0.56 22.02
CA PRO A 509 -6.94 0.14 23.18
C PRO A 509 -7.31 -1.24 23.74
N ALA A 510 -8.50 -1.77 23.41
CA ALA A 510 -8.92 -3.13 23.78
C ALA A 510 -8.35 -4.20 22.83
N GLN A 511 -8.04 -3.82 21.58
CA GLN A 511 -7.50 -4.72 20.56
C GLN A 511 -5.97 -4.73 20.55
N PHE A 512 -5.34 -3.61 20.92
CA PHE A 512 -3.88 -3.48 20.89
C PHE A 512 -3.35 -2.67 22.08
N SER A 513 -2.29 -3.15 22.71
CA SER A 513 -1.53 -2.40 23.71
C SER A 513 -0.07 -2.84 23.75
N TYR A 514 0.84 -1.95 24.16
CA TYR A 514 2.26 -2.25 24.34
C TYR A 514 2.79 -1.73 25.68
N GLN A 515 3.92 -2.29 26.13
CA GLN A 515 4.66 -1.81 27.30
C GLN A 515 6.15 -2.15 27.16
N THR A 516 7.02 -1.31 27.70
CA THR A 516 8.47 -1.58 27.68
C THR A 516 8.85 -2.75 28.55
N THR A 517 9.99 -3.37 28.23
CA THR A 517 10.57 -4.46 29.02
C THR A 517 12.05 -4.21 29.32
N THR A 518 12.52 -4.83 30.40
CA THR A 518 13.96 -4.98 30.67
C THR A 518 14.60 -6.02 29.74
N SER A 519 15.94 -6.12 29.77
CA SER A 519 16.67 -7.21 29.11
C SER A 519 16.34 -8.61 29.65
N ALA A 520 15.73 -8.70 30.84
CA ALA A 520 15.21 -9.94 31.42
C ALA A 520 13.72 -10.18 31.09
N ASN A 521 13.16 -9.43 30.14
CA ASN A 521 11.75 -9.48 29.70
C ASN A 521 10.71 -9.13 30.78
N ALA A 522 11.11 -8.58 31.92
CA ALA A 522 10.18 -8.03 32.91
C ALA A 522 9.61 -6.68 32.41
N LEU A 523 8.30 -6.47 32.55
CA LEU A 523 7.60 -5.24 32.18
C LEU A 523 8.13 -4.03 32.98
N THR A 524 8.24 -2.88 32.31
CA THR A 524 8.65 -1.60 32.90
C THR A 524 7.77 -0.46 32.39
N GLY A 525 7.84 0.69 33.07
CA GLY A 525 7.02 1.85 32.72
C GLY A 525 5.51 1.59 32.86
N THR A 526 4.72 2.37 32.14
CA THR A 526 3.27 2.24 32.03
C THR A 526 2.89 1.80 30.61
N ALA A 527 1.76 1.09 30.47
CA ALA A 527 1.27 0.68 29.17
C ALA A 527 1.03 1.89 28.24
N ASN A 528 1.23 1.69 26.94
CA ASN A 528 1.04 2.66 25.87
C ASN A 528 1.77 3.99 26.10
N THR A 529 2.91 3.95 26.79
CA THR A 529 3.73 5.13 27.06
C THR A 529 4.97 5.09 26.16
N PRO A 530 5.13 6.06 25.23
CA PRO A 530 6.31 6.13 24.39
C PRO A 530 7.60 6.37 25.19
N VAL A 531 8.74 5.94 24.67
CA VAL A 531 10.05 6.12 25.30
C VAL A 531 11.11 6.60 24.32
N ASP A 532 12.17 7.23 24.85
CA ASP A 532 13.31 7.66 24.06
C ASP A 532 14.35 6.53 23.93
N ILE A 533 14.93 6.39 22.73
CA ILE A 533 15.94 5.39 22.39
C ILE A 533 17.21 6.11 21.92
N ALA A 534 18.27 6.04 22.73
CA ALA A 534 19.56 6.65 22.42
C ALA A 534 20.14 6.11 21.09
N ALA A 535 21.05 6.88 20.48
CA ALA A 535 21.77 6.45 19.27
C ALA A 535 22.48 5.12 19.51
N GLY A 536 22.26 4.14 18.62
CA GLY A 536 22.85 2.80 18.70
C GLY A 536 22.20 1.88 19.74
N ALA A 537 21.19 2.37 20.47
CA ALA A 537 20.48 1.59 21.47
C ALA A 537 19.24 0.89 20.90
N ALA A 538 18.72 -0.06 21.67
CA ALA A 538 17.49 -0.78 21.39
C ALA A 538 16.58 -0.78 22.62
N GLN A 539 15.28 -0.77 22.39
CA GLN A 539 14.26 -0.97 23.42
C GLN A 539 13.37 -2.15 23.05
N ASN A 540 13.20 -3.05 24.01
CA ASN A 540 12.28 -4.19 23.90
C ASN A 540 10.91 -3.82 24.48
N PHE A 541 9.87 -4.35 23.87
CA PHE A 541 8.47 -4.16 24.25
C PHE A 541 7.79 -5.50 24.32
N LEU A 542 6.84 -5.66 25.24
CA LEU A 542 5.78 -6.63 25.11
C LEU A 542 4.58 -5.91 24.50
N PHE A 543 3.97 -6.47 23.48
CA PHE A 543 2.69 -6.01 22.97
C PHE A 543 1.65 -7.13 23.02
N SER A 544 0.40 -6.72 22.92
CA SER A 544 -0.78 -7.57 23.01
C SER A 544 -1.71 -7.31 21.84
N VAL A 545 -2.29 -8.38 21.32
CA VAL A 545 -3.33 -8.35 20.28
C VAL A 545 -4.50 -9.20 20.77
N THR A 546 -5.71 -8.68 20.64
CA THR A 546 -6.94 -9.42 20.98
C THR A 546 -7.97 -9.22 19.88
N SER A 547 -8.56 -10.33 19.41
CA SER A 547 -9.77 -10.31 18.58
C SER A 547 -10.91 -10.97 19.35
N ALA A 548 -12.09 -10.35 19.37
CA ALA A 548 -13.28 -10.95 19.96
C ALA A 548 -13.89 -12.02 19.06
N ASP A 549 -13.67 -11.90 17.75
CA ASP A 549 -14.26 -12.73 16.71
C ASP A 549 -13.19 -13.54 15.98
N GLU A 550 -13.64 -14.40 15.07
CA GLU A 550 -12.72 -15.16 14.22
C GLU A 550 -11.85 -14.19 13.41
N PHE A 551 -10.54 -14.42 13.50
CA PHE A 551 -9.53 -13.71 12.74
C PHE A 551 -8.67 -14.78 12.07
N VAL A 552 -9.14 -15.26 10.94
CA VAL A 552 -8.54 -16.33 10.13
C VAL A 552 -8.48 -15.89 8.68
N ASP A 553 -7.45 -16.33 7.97
CA ASP A 553 -7.41 -16.31 6.51
C ASP A 553 -7.47 -17.77 6.03
N GLY A 554 -8.44 -18.08 5.16
CA GLY A 554 -8.65 -19.36 4.46
C GLY A 554 -8.57 -20.66 5.29
N VAL A 555 -9.72 -21.23 5.65
CA VAL A 555 -9.82 -22.57 6.25
C VAL A 555 -9.78 -23.66 5.16
N GLY A 556 -8.81 -24.58 5.17
CA GLY A 556 -9.04 -25.96 4.69
C GLY A 556 -8.39 -26.49 3.39
N THR A 557 -7.29 -25.93 2.87
CA THR A 557 -6.54 -26.60 1.77
C THR A 557 -5.45 -27.57 2.27
N PRO A 558 -5.40 -28.84 1.81
CA PRO A 558 -4.42 -29.82 2.27
C PRO A 558 -3.04 -29.69 1.59
N SER A 559 -2.00 -29.60 2.42
CA SER A 559 -0.61 -30.09 2.30
C SER A 559 0.24 -29.86 1.02
N PHE A 560 1.46 -29.33 1.28
CA PHE A 560 2.76 -29.65 0.64
C PHE A 560 3.42 -28.63 -0.30
N TYR A 561 3.60 -27.36 0.12
CA TYR A 561 4.64 -26.46 -0.41
C TYR A 561 5.18 -25.50 0.68
N PRO A 562 6.47 -25.04 0.59
CA PRO A 562 7.18 -24.38 1.68
C PRO A 562 6.65 -22.95 1.93
N SER A 563 5.94 -22.81 3.04
CA SER A 563 5.32 -21.61 3.61
C SER A 563 4.60 -20.64 2.68
N ASN A 564 3.30 -20.70 2.78
CA ASN A 564 2.34 -20.08 1.90
C ASN A 564 1.55 -18.97 2.61
N ASN A 565 2.20 -18.13 3.45
CA ASN A 565 1.76 -16.82 4.02
C ASN A 565 0.26 -16.48 3.81
N ASN A 566 -0.62 -17.37 4.28
CA ASN A 566 -2.09 -17.29 4.19
C ASN A 566 -2.57 -16.74 5.53
N GLU A 567 -1.95 -15.64 5.92
CA GLU A 567 -1.78 -15.19 7.28
C GLU A 567 -2.22 -13.73 7.29
N SER A 568 -3.15 -13.37 8.17
CA SER A 568 -3.43 -11.97 8.43
C SER A 568 -2.23 -11.37 9.17
N ASP A 569 -1.19 -11.05 8.42
CA ASP A 569 0.04 -10.48 8.92
C ASP A 569 -0.22 -9.05 9.37
N LEU A 570 -0.26 -8.88 10.68
CA LEU A 570 -0.42 -7.59 11.32
C LEU A 570 0.92 -6.88 11.28
N PHE A 571 1.04 -5.80 10.50
CA PHE A 571 2.20 -4.94 10.59
C PHE A 571 2.22 -4.23 11.96
N ILE A 572 3.24 -4.54 12.77
CA ILE A 572 3.44 -3.89 14.07
C ILE A 572 4.37 -2.71 13.85
N GLU A 573 3.76 -1.56 13.60
CA GLU A 573 4.50 -0.35 13.26
C GLU A 573 5.27 0.18 14.47
N ALA A 574 6.58 0.37 14.29
CA ALA A 574 7.44 1.06 15.25
C ALA A 574 7.45 2.55 14.94
N PHE A 575 6.67 3.35 15.67
CA PHE A 575 6.65 4.80 15.48
C PHE A 575 7.63 5.48 16.43
N CYS A 576 8.11 6.67 16.05
CA CYS A 576 8.84 7.59 16.93
C CYS A 576 8.47 9.01 16.53
N GLY A 577 8.42 9.94 17.47
CA GLY A 577 8.09 11.34 17.20
C GLY A 577 9.13 12.12 16.38
N ASN A 578 10.29 11.53 16.06
CA ASN A 578 11.32 12.18 15.25
C ASN A 578 12.05 11.25 14.26
N ARG A 579 11.47 10.08 13.94
CA ARG A 579 12.04 9.10 13.00
C ARG A 579 10.95 8.49 12.16
N ARG A 580 11.25 8.20 10.89
CA ARG A 580 10.40 7.31 10.08
C ARG A 580 10.30 5.93 10.73
N SER A 581 9.13 5.31 10.55
CA SER A 581 8.92 3.93 11.00
C SER A 581 9.82 2.95 10.25
N ALA A 582 10.05 1.77 10.83
CA ALA A 582 10.60 0.63 10.11
C ALA A 582 9.73 0.32 8.88
N GLU A 583 10.32 0.00 7.73
CA GLU A 583 9.52 -0.50 6.61
C GLU A 583 8.95 -1.86 6.99
N TYR A 584 7.72 -2.12 6.56
CA TYR A 584 7.15 -3.45 6.65
C TYR A 584 8.08 -4.47 6.00
N THR A 585 8.31 -5.55 6.72
CA THR A 585 9.06 -6.70 6.24
C THR A 585 8.38 -7.94 6.80
N LEU A 586 7.69 -8.65 5.91
CA LEU A 586 6.96 -9.86 6.23
C LEU A 586 7.86 -10.86 6.98
N GLY A 587 7.38 -11.35 8.12
CA GLY A 587 8.07 -12.33 8.96
C GLY A 587 9.26 -11.76 9.76
N LEU A 588 9.47 -10.44 9.71
CA LEU A 588 10.45 -9.75 10.56
C LEU A 588 9.77 -8.82 11.56
N ASN A 589 8.94 -7.89 11.10
CA ASN A 589 8.22 -6.93 11.95
C ASN A 589 6.70 -6.98 11.76
N SER A 590 6.21 -8.11 11.24
CA SER A 590 4.81 -8.49 11.25
C SER A 590 4.54 -9.58 12.27
N LEU A 591 3.31 -9.61 12.79
CA LEU A 591 2.77 -10.72 13.54
C LEU A 591 1.72 -11.43 12.68
N THR A 592 1.98 -12.67 12.29
CA THR A 592 0.93 -13.58 11.86
C THR A 592 0.01 -13.87 13.05
N PHE A 593 -1.22 -13.39 12.99
CA PHE A 593 -2.17 -13.56 14.07
C PHE A 593 -3.38 -14.38 13.61
N ARG A 594 -3.76 -15.36 14.43
CA ARG A 594 -4.94 -16.19 14.21
C ARG A 594 -5.79 -16.27 15.47
N SER A 595 -7.10 -16.11 15.31
CA SER A 595 -8.10 -16.26 16.38
C SER A 595 -9.25 -17.13 15.91
N THR A 596 -9.58 -18.21 16.63
CA THR A 596 -10.68 -19.13 16.26
C THR A 596 -11.56 -19.52 17.44
N ALA A 597 -12.79 -19.96 17.19
CA ALA A 597 -13.64 -20.50 18.25
C ALA A 597 -13.17 -21.88 18.75
N ALA A 598 -12.65 -22.74 17.85
CA ALA A 598 -12.27 -24.11 18.19
C ALA A 598 -10.99 -24.22 19.03
N GLY A 599 -10.12 -23.20 18.98
CA GLY A 599 -8.76 -23.28 19.52
C GLY A 599 -7.85 -24.19 18.69
N SER A 600 -6.55 -24.01 18.84
CA SER A 600 -5.50 -24.85 18.22
C SER A 600 -4.29 -24.90 19.14
N ALA A 601 -3.25 -25.64 18.73
CA ALA A 601 -1.92 -25.39 19.26
C ALA A 601 -1.55 -23.88 19.10
N ASP A 602 -0.80 -23.35 20.07
CA ASP A 602 -0.22 -22.00 20.04
C ASP A 602 1.26 -22.14 20.41
N ILE A 603 2.10 -22.25 19.39
CA ILE A 603 3.51 -22.58 19.53
C ILE A 603 4.32 -21.29 19.63
N VAL A 604 4.73 -20.96 20.85
CA VAL A 604 5.70 -19.90 21.11
C VAL A 604 7.10 -20.45 20.84
N ALA A 605 7.71 -19.99 19.76
CA ALA A 605 9.02 -20.44 19.31
C ALA A 605 10.12 -19.40 19.52
N LEU A 606 11.29 -19.85 19.98
CA LEU A 606 12.48 -19.05 20.19
C LEU A 606 13.68 -19.71 19.50
N ALA A 607 14.39 -18.95 18.67
CA ALA A 607 15.61 -19.40 18.04
C ALA A 607 16.85 -18.91 18.82
N THR A 608 17.90 -19.74 18.86
CA THR A 608 19.21 -19.39 19.39
C THR A 608 20.30 -19.88 18.44
N SER A 609 21.34 -19.08 18.27
CA SER A 609 22.41 -19.32 17.31
C SER A 609 23.76 -18.90 17.89
N GLY A 610 24.86 -19.45 17.35
CA GLY A 610 26.21 -19.13 17.82
C GLY A 610 26.60 -17.66 17.61
N ASP A 611 26.07 -17.03 16.57
CA ASP A 611 26.06 -15.59 16.35
C ASP A 611 24.62 -15.09 16.60
N PRO A 612 24.32 -14.39 17.70
CA PRO A 612 22.94 -14.12 18.11
C PRO A 612 22.05 -13.55 16.99
N GLY A 613 20.96 -14.26 16.68
CA GLY A 613 19.99 -13.90 15.65
C GLY A 613 20.44 -14.19 14.20
N ARG A 614 21.61 -14.82 14.02
CA ARG A 614 22.21 -15.13 12.72
C ARG A 614 22.69 -16.57 12.63
N VAL A 615 22.44 -17.21 11.50
CA VAL A 615 23.12 -18.44 11.09
C VAL A 615 24.18 -18.08 10.03
N ASN A 616 25.43 -18.39 10.34
CA ASN A 616 26.53 -18.23 9.40
C ASN A 616 26.76 -19.56 8.68
N VAL A 617 26.70 -19.54 7.35
CA VAL A 617 26.91 -20.71 6.50
C VAL A 617 28.36 -20.67 5.97
N PRO A 618 29.20 -21.66 6.29
CA PRO A 618 30.57 -21.68 5.78
C PRO A 618 30.61 -21.73 4.26
N THR A 619 31.57 -21.04 3.65
CA THR A 619 31.86 -21.08 2.19
C THR A 619 32.92 -22.11 1.83
N THR A 620 33.45 -22.83 2.82
CA THR A 620 34.42 -23.93 2.65
C THR A 620 34.05 -25.09 3.58
N GLY A 621 34.53 -26.29 3.27
CA GLY A 621 34.31 -27.47 4.12
C GLY A 621 32.92 -28.09 3.97
N ASN A 622 32.17 -28.20 5.07
CA ASN A 622 30.89 -28.90 5.09
C ASN A 622 29.69 -28.05 4.62
N PHE A 623 29.88 -26.73 4.47
CA PHE A 623 28.87 -25.74 4.06
C PHE A 623 27.59 -25.75 4.91
N VAL A 624 27.67 -26.09 6.20
CA VAL A 624 26.49 -26.17 7.08
C VAL A 624 26.58 -25.15 8.21
N GLY A 625 25.64 -24.21 8.22
CA GLY A 625 25.34 -23.39 9.39
C GLY A 625 24.29 -24.08 10.26
N VAL A 626 24.34 -23.90 11.59
CA VAL A 626 23.41 -24.53 12.53
C VAL A 626 22.88 -23.52 13.53
N PHE A 627 21.60 -23.63 13.86
CA PHE A 627 20.97 -22.95 14.99
C PHE A 627 19.96 -23.89 15.65
N ALA A 628 19.54 -23.56 16.87
CA ALA A 628 18.57 -24.34 17.63
C ALA A 628 17.27 -23.56 17.81
N VAL A 629 16.15 -24.28 17.92
CA VAL A 629 14.84 -23.72 18.23
C VAL A 629 14.27 -24.42 19.45
N ALA A 630 13.72 -23.68 20.40
CA ALA A 630 12.94 -24.19 21.51
C ALA A 630 11.50 -23.70 21.38
N ILE A 631 10.54 -24.55 21.76
CA ILE A 631 9.13 -24.22 21.72
C ILE A 631 8.42 -24.47 23.04
N SER A 632 7.33 -23.75 23.25
CA SER A 632 6.30 -24.03 24.26
C SER A 632 4.93 -23.95 23.62
N ASN A 633 4.08 -24.95 23.83
CA ASN A 633 2.69 -24.90 23.40
C ASN A 633 1.82 -24.30 24.51
N VAL A 634 1.33 -23.08 24.31
CA VAL A 634 0.44 -22.40 25.26
C VAL A 634 -1.04 -22.48 24.86
N GLY A 635 -1.32 -23.24 23.80
CA GLY A 635 -2.66 -23.54 23.32
C GLY A 635 -3.10 -24.96 23.69
N THR A 636 -3.99 -25.54 22.88
CA THR A 636 -4.46 -26.91 23.09
C THR A 636 -3.41 -27.94 22.67
N ALA A 637 -3.45 -29.13 23.27
CA ALA A 637 -2.61 -30.24 22.83
C ALA A 637 -2.91 -30.59 21.37
N GLY A 638 -1.87 -30.87 20.58
CA GLY A 638 -1.99 -31.04 19.14
C GLY A 638 -0.81 -31.80 18.54
N THR A 639 -0.95 -32.19 17.27
CA THR A 639 0.17 -32.70 16.48
C THR A 639 0.59 -31.63 15.49
N ILE A 640 1.80 -31.14 15.66
CA ILE A 640 2.36 -30.08 14.83
C ILE A 640 3.30 -30.68 13.78
N GLU A 641 3.28 -30.08 12.60
CA GLU A 641 4.30 -30.24 11.58
C GLU A 641 5.29 -29.09 11.69
N VAL A 642 6.58 -29.41 11.70
CA VAL A 642 7.69 -28.45 11.77
C VAL A 642 8.41 -28.45 10.43
N SER A 643 8.57 -27.27 9.84
CA SER A 643 9.27 -27.08 8.57
C SER A 643 10.17 -25.85 8.63
N ALA A 644 11.04 -25.69 7.64
CA ALA A 644 11.88 -24.50 7.50
C ALA A 644 12.05 -24.10 6.03
N ASP A 645 12.06 -22.80 5.80
CA ASP A 645 12.06 -22.19 4.47
C ASP A 645 12.80 -20.84 4.48
N THR A 646 12.88 -20.21 3.31
CA THR A 646 13.56 -18.92 3.09
C THR A 646 12.58 -17.77 2.82
N GLY A 647 11.29 -17.95 3.13
CA GLY A 647 10.24 -16.97 2.87
C GLY A 647 10.02 -16.74 1.37
N GLY A 648 10.15 -17.78 0.54
CA GLY A 648 10.05 -17.69 -0.92
C GLY A 648 11.30 -17.12 -1.61
N ARG A 649 12.33 -16.71 -0.87
CA ARG A 649 13.54 -16.15 -1.47
C ARG A 649 14.48 -17.21 -2.00
N THR A 650 14.94 -17.03 -3.24
CA THR A 650 16.04 -17.84 -3.79
C THR A 650 17.35 -17.41 -3.15
N LEU A 651 17.92 -18.28 -2.32
CA LEU A 651 19.23 -18.11 -1.68
C LEU A 651 20.19 -19.20 -2.14
N ALA A 652 21.49 -18.99 -1.94
CA ALA A 652 22.54 -19.95 -2.29
C ALA A 652 22.61 -21.17 -1.33
N LEU A 653 21.46 -21.79 -1.08
CA LEU A 653 21.24 -22.94 -0.20
C LEU A 653 20.85 -24.17 -1.02
N THR A 654 21.32 -25.33 -0.60
CA THR A 654 20.96 -26.63 -1.21
C THR A 654 19.71 -27.20 -0.56
N ASN A 655 19.66 -27.20 0.78
CA ASN A 655 18.50 -27.63 1.57
C ASN A 655 18.58 -27.10 3.01
N ILE A 656 17.46 -27.21 3.73
CA ILE A 656 17.38 -27.01 5.17
C ILE A 656 16.84 -28.30 5.79
N GLU A 657 17.51 -28.82 6.82
CA GLU A 657 17.15 -30.07 7.48
C GLU A 657 16.91 -29.81 8.97
N ILE A 658 15.94 -30.52 9.56
CA ILE A 658 15.46 -30.34 10.93
C ILE A 658 15.48 -31.70 11.64
N CYS A 659 15.83 -31.72 12.93
CA CYS A 659 15.59 -32.84 13.82
C CYS A 659 15.12 -32.32 15.20
N PRO A 660 14.18 -32.99 15.88
CA PRO A 660 13.98 -32.80 17.32
C PRO A 660 15.25 -33.22 18.07
N THR A 661 15.53 -32.54 19.17
CA THR A 661 16.74 -32.76 19.97
C THR A 661 16.42 -33.12 21.40
N ASP A 662 17.31 -33.88 22.03
CA ASP A 662 17.30 -34.04 23.48
C ASP A 662 17.77 -32.71 24.11
N PRO A 663 16.97 -32.08 25.00
CA PRO A 663 17.27 -30.73 25.50
C PRO A 663 18.51 -30.66 26.39
N ASN A 664 19.01 -31.79 26.91
CA ASN A 664 20.21 -31.84 27.76
C ASN A 664 21.49 -31.98 26.94
N SER A 665 21.44 -32.74 25.84
CA SER A 665 22.62 -33.08 25.03
C SER A 665 22.67 -32.35 23.69
N GLY A 666 21.55 -31.81 23.20
CA GLY A 666 21.42 -31.22 21.86
C GLY A 666 21.48 -32.24 20.72
N ALA A 667 21.55 -33.54 21.03
CA ALA A 667 21.62 -34.59 20.01
C ALA A 667 20.26 -34.79 19.33
N CYS A 668 20.27 -35.00 18.01
CA CYS A 668 19.05 -35.36 17.27
C CYS A 668 18.46 -36.66 17.84
N THR A 669 17.17 -36.67 18.16
CA THR A 669 16.44 -37.87 18.61
C THR A 669 15.78 -38.63 17.45
N SER A 670 15.66 -37.99 16.28
CA SER A 670 15.25 -38.60 15.02
C SER A 670 16.22 -38.22 13.88
N PRO A 671 16.20 -38.95 12.75
CA PRO A 671 16.94 -38.55 11.55
C PRO A 671 16.54 -37.15 11.10
N ARG A 672 17.50 -36.41 10.54
CA ARG A 672 17.23 -35.09 9.94
C ARG A 672 16.35 -35.25 8.71
N ALA A 673 15.39 -34.35 8.55
CA ALA A 673 14.46 -34.33 7.43
C ALA A 673 14.02 -32.89 7.12
N ALA A 674 13.41 -32.65 5.95
CA ALA A 674 12.87 -31.34 5.60
C ALA A 674 11.68 -30.93 6.49
N THR A 675 10.90 -31.91 6.95
CA THR A 675 9.79 -31.73 7.88
C THR A 675 9.85 -32.75 9.01
N GLN A 676 9.32 -32.39 10.18
CA GLN A 676 9.18 -33.27 11.35
C GLN A 676 7.76 -33.18 11.89
N SER A 677 7.19 -34.31 12.32
CA SER A 677 5.90 -34.33 13.00
C SER A 677 6.11 -34.62 14.48
N LEU A 678 5.46 -33.84 15.35
CA LEU A 678 5.59 -33.95 16.79
C LEU A 678 4.23 -33.74 17.46
N SER A 679 3.84 -34.66 18.34
CA SER A 679 2.73 -34.41 19.26
C SER A 679 3.23 -33.63 20.47
N VAL A 680 2.62 -32.47 20.74
CA VAL A 680 2.96 -31.60 21.87
C VAL A 680 1.72 -31.39 22.71
N GLY A 681 1.82 -31.71 24.01
CA GLY A 681 0.73 -31.46 24.97
C GLY A 681 0.48 -29.96 25.18
N ALA A 682 -0.64 -29.62 25.81
CA ALA A 682 -0.79 -28.28 26.39
C ALA A 682 0.33 -28.07 27.44
N ASP A 683 0.92 -26.88 27.46
CA ASP A 683 2.11 -26.53 28.24
C ASP A 683 3.36 -27.38 27.91
N GLY A 684 3.32 -28.15 26.81
CA GLY A 684 4.41 -29.00 26.38
C GLY A 684 5.56 -28.20 25.76
N THR A 685 6.79 -28.68 25.95
CA THR A 685 7.99 -28.07 25.38
C THR A 685 8.76 -29.06 24.51
N ALA A 686 9.51 -28.54 23.54
CA ALA A 686 10.42 -29.33 22.71
C ALA A 686 11.58 -28.47 22.18
N THR A 687 12.66 -29.12 21.74
CA THR A 687 13.81 -28.48 21.11
C THR A 687 14.13 -29.11 19.77
N PHE A 688 14.68 -28.32 18.86
CA PHE A 688 15.05 -28.72 17.50
C PHE A 688 16.43 -28.19 17.13
N GLY A 689 17.16 -28.95 16.32
CA GLY A 689 18.35 -28.51 15.61
C GLY A 689 18.00 -28.23 14.14
N ILE A 690 18.38 -27.07 13.64
CA ILE A 690 18.16 -26.62 12.27
C ILE A 690 19.50 -26.53 11.54
N PHE A 691 19.61 -27.23 10.42
CA PHE A 691 20.84 -27.37 9.64
C PHE A 691 20.64 -26.73 8.28
N VAL A 692 21.31 -25.60 8.05
CA VAL A 692 21.19 -24.77 6.85
C VAL A 692 22.38 -25.07 5.94
N ARG A 693 22.14 -25.75 4.82
CA ARG A 693 23.20 -26.19 3.91
C ARG A 693 23.37 -25.22 2.74
N GLY A 694 24.53 -24.61 2.64
CA GLY A 694 24.93 -23.78 1.51
C GLY A 694 25.28 -24.58 0.26
N THR A 695 25.43 -23.85 -0.85
CA THR A 695 26.02 -24.35 -2.11
C THR A 695 27.53 -24.08 -2.21
N GLY A 696 28.08 -23.34 -1.24
CA GLY A 696 29.44 -22.78 -1.28
C GLY A 696 29.52 -21.38 -1.90
N ALA A 697 28.46 -20.91 -2.56
CA ALA A 697 28.36 -19.53 -3.04
C ALA A 697 28.01 -18.55 -1.90
N ALA A 698 28.38 -17.28 -2.07
CA ALA A 698 28.17 -16.24 -1.08
C ALA A 698 26.69 -15.92 -0.85
N ILE A 699 26.31 -15.69 0.41
CA ILE A 699 25.00 -15.16 0.80
C ILE A 699 25.26 -13.81 1.46
N SER A 700 24.71 -12.74 0.86
CA SER A 700 24.93 -11.38 1.36
C SER A 700 24.38 -11.21 2.77
N ASN A 701 25.03 -10.33 3.54
CA ASN A 701 24.56 -9.93 4.86
C ASN A 701 23.40 -8.93 4.75
N ASP A 702 22.20 -9.45 4.50
CA ASP A 702 20.95 -8.68 4.45
C ASP A 702 19.97 -9.25 5.48
N PRO A 703 20.10 -8.90 6.78
CA PRO A 703 19.30 -9.52 7.84
C PRO A 703 17.81 -9.16 7.78
N ALA A 704 17.44 -8.10 7.04
CA ALA A 704 16.04 -7.79 6.80
C ALA A 704 15.38 -8.89 5.94
N ARG A 705 16.16 -9.50 5.05
CA ARG A 705 15.61 -10.01 3.80
C ARG A 705 16.16 -11.40 3.44
N ASN A 706 17.32 -11.79 3.94
CA ASN A 706 17.90 -13.14 3.86
C ASN A 706 17.71 -13.82 5.21
N ARG A 707 16.66 -14.65 5.33
CA ARG A 707 16.30 -15.30 6.60
C ARG A 707 15.96 -16.77 6.38
N VAL A 708 16.10 -17.56 7.43
CA VAL A 708 15.55 -18.91 7.53
C VAL A 708 14.43 -18.87 8.56
N PHE A 709 13.23 -19.20 8.11
CA PHE A 709 12.04 -19.33 8.93
C PHE A 709 11.91 -20.77 9.40
N VAL A 710 11.47 -20.95 10.64
CA VAL A 710 11.07 -22.24 11.20
C VAL A 710 9.61 -22.11 11.57
N ARG A 711 8.76 -22.96 10.98
CA ARG A 711 7.32 -22.84 11.02
C ARG A 711 6.69 -24.08 11.64
N PHE A 712 5.59 -23.86 12.33
CA PHE A 712 4.81 -24.86 13.02
C PHE A 712 3.37 -24.78 12.51
N ALA A 713 2.85 -25.90 12.02
CA ALA A 713 1.50 -25.98 11.47
C ALA A 713 0.68 -27.11 12.12
N GLU A 714 -0.61 -26.89 12.30
CA GLU A 714 -1.58 -27.91 12.74
C GLU A 714 -2.68 -28.04 11.68
N GLY A 715 -2.76 -29.21 11.03
CA GLY A 715 -3.73 -29.44 9.95
C GLY A 715 -3.59 -28.45 8.78
N GLY A 716 -2.37 -27.96 8.52
CA GLY A 716 -2.08 -26.93 7.51
C GLY A 716 -2.21 -25.48 8.00
N ASN A 717 -2.76 -25.24 9.19
CA ASN A 717 -2.90 -23.89 9.75
C ASN A 717 -1.63 -23.49 10.50
N ALA A 718 -1.17 -22.25 10.31
CA ALA A 718 -0.04 -21.71 11.06
C ALA A 718 -0.39 -21.60 12.56
N VAL A 719 0.44 -22.22 13.40
CA VAL A 719 0.28 -22.22 14.87
C VAL A 719 1.52 -21.68 15.59
N GLY A 720 2.62 -21.45 14.89
CA GLY A 720 3.83 -20.82 15.44
C GLY A 720 4.90 -20.61 14.39
N ALA A 721 5.79 -19.64 14.61
CA ALA A 721 6.96 -19.43 13.78
C ALA A 721 8.04 -18.60 14.48
N THR A 722 9.29 -18.81 14.07
CA THR A 722 10.46 -17.99 14.41
C THR A 722 11.40 -17.89 13.20
N SER A 723 12.37 -16.98 13.23
CA SER A 723 13.35 -16.86 12.16
C SER A 723 14.70 -16.37 12.64
N VAL A 724 15.75 -16.72 11.89
CA VAL A 724 17.11 -16.16 12.04
C VAL A 724 17.58 -15.61 10.69
N ALA A 725 18.38 -14.54 10.72
CA ALA A 725 19.02 -14.06 9.51
C ALA A 725 20.08 -15.07 9.02
N VAL A 726 20.25 -15.22 7.71
CA VAL A 726 21.26 -16.09 7.11
C VAL A 726 22.24 -15.29 6.26
N ARG A 727 23.53 -15.60 6.43
CA ARG A 727 24.62 -15.08 5.60
C ARG A 727 25.71 -16.14 5.47
N THR A 728 26.66 -15.91 4.59
CA THR A 728 27.94 -16.61 4.67
C THR A 728 28.86 -16.01 5.73
N GLU A 729 29.73 -16.84 6.30
CA GLU A 729 30.77 -16.44 7.27
C GLU A 729 31.69 -15.31 6.77
#